data_AF-A0A956R3Y3-F1
#
_entry.id   AF-A0A956R3Y3-F1
#
_cell.length_a   1.000
_cell.length_b   1.000
_cell.length_c   1.000
_cell.angle_alpha   90.00
_cell.angle_beta   90.00
_cell.angle_gamma   90.00
#
_symmetry.space_group_name_H-M   'P 1'
#
loop_
_entity.id
_entity.type
_entity.pdbx_description
1 polymer ?
#
loop_
_entity_poly.entity_id
_entity_poly.type
_entity_poly.pdbx_seq_one_letter_code
_entity_poly.pdbx_strand_id
1 'polypeptide(L)'
;VEAHGTGTTLGDPIEARALSSTYGLERSPEQPLLLGSIKSNYGHAQAAAGVLSIIKMAMAAKAGVVPRSLWSEEPTPHIDWRDSHIALLEANTAWPANRTRRAGISSFGISGTNAHLILEQPPLQQELTGADTPRVHVPVLISGKTREALVAQTRRLEAALLHDPSNLQQVARSLATTRTHFEQRVALVARDNDDLFAGIAGLHHDRIHGKSTAKIAVVFSGQGAQFPGMAAPFMAYAVFQTALEEVLSHFHASLADTLRELLLDTDQAPERVAKLNLTAFAQPAIFAFEVAQMRLLESWGLRPDILFGHSLGEVTAAHFAGVFDLPAACSFVADRARLMQGAPDTGAMLAVSASVDALELPPGLSIAAVNGPSAVVVSGNQQAIDTLAETLRQREVRHKRLRVSHAFHSADMEPVLPELREAVSALALNEPHAHIVSNVTGADVVEGQLTDPDYWVGHVRRPVEFLRCAEVCLDHGVTLFVEIGPSPALTPMLSDIVTAHESPAQVSSAALRGDDVQHKLAELTGELFTAGVALDWAAVFDAMGISEEVDLPTYAFQHKRYWLEEPARAPATGHLSADLLQLAARADADALARALGLDADDLARMLEPVRRSQSSPAPRPSDLEDLLYETTWVTASPTLGRRPSGSYVLVTSASSLALAQALQTLIRASTG
;
A
#
# COMPACT_ATOMS: atom_id res chain seq x y z
N VAL A 1 -24.73 36.08 -6.40
CA VAL A 1 -25.10 35.13 -7.46
C VAL A 1 -24.02 35.14 -8.52
N GLU A 2 -23.55 33.96 -8.87
CA GLU A 2 -22.74 33.72 -10.06
C GLU A 2 -23.71 33.42 -11.21
N ALA A 3 -23.88 34.42 -12.08
CA ALA A 3 -24.91 34.45 -13.11
C ALA A 3 -24.53 33.62 -14.35
N HIS A 4 -25.55 33.27 -15.14
CA HIS A 4 -25.35 32.75 -16.48
C HIS A 4 -24.57 33.77 -17.32
N GLY A 5 -24.92 35.06 -17.27
CA GLY A 5 -24.01 36.18 -17.59
C GLY A 5 -23.25 36.02 -18.91
N THR A 6 -23.97 35.81 -20.00
CA THR A 6 -23.38 35.55 -21.32
C THR A 6 -22.86 36.78 -22.03
N GLY A 7 -23.15 37.98 -21.53
CA GLY A 7 -22.85 39.23 -22.22
C GLY A 7 -23.80 39.51 -23.38
N THR A 8 -24.98 38.88 -23.41
CA THR A 8 -25.93 39.06 -24.52
C THR A 8 -26.84 40.25 -24.25
N THR A 9 -27.04 41.11 -25.25
CA THR A 9 -27.87 42.32 -25.14
C THR A 9 -29.30 42.02 -24.67
N LEU A 10 -29.85 40.87 -25.04
CA LEU A 10 -31.19 40.44 -24.65
C LEU A 10 -31.21 39.63 -23.35
N GLY A 11 -30.28 38.69 -23.18
CA GLY A 11 -30.31 37.71 -22.09
C GLY A 11 -29.94 38.32 -20.74
N ASP A 12 -28.92 39.17 -20.70
CA ASP A 12 -28.41 39.73 -19.44
C ASP A 12 -29.46 40.60 -18.72
N PRO A 13 -30.22 41.48 -19.41
CA PRO A 13 -31.34 42.20 -18.78
C PRO A 13 -32.47 41.29 -18.29
N ILE A 14 -32.75 40.17 -18.99
CA ILE A 14 -33.77 39.20 -18.57
C ILE A 14 -33.32 38.50 -17.27
N GLU A 15 -32.07 38.07 -17.20
CA GLU A 15 -31.51 37.42 -16.02
C GLU A 15 -31.49 38.37 -14.81
N ALA A 16 -31.00 39.60 -14.99
CA ALA A 16 -30.95 40.57 -13.90
C ALA A 16 -32.33 40.92 -13.35
N ARG A 17 -33.34 41.07 -14.23
CA ARG A 17 -34.74 41.25 -13.78
C ARG A 17 -35.25 40.06 -12.98
N ALA A 18 -34.96 38.83 -13.42
CA ALA A 18 -35.35 37.63 -12.70
C ALA A 18 -34.73 37.59 -11.29
N LEU A 19 -33.43 37.92 -11.18
CA LEU A 19 -32.74 38.01 -9.90
C LEU A 19 -33.31 39.12 -9.01
N SER A 20 -33.67 40.28 -9.60
CA SER A 20 -34.22 41.40 -8.83
C SER A 20 -35.60 41.05 -8.27
N SER A 21 -36.45 40.43 -9.09
CA SER A 21 -37.79 39.95 -8.70
C SER A 21 -37.80 38.77 -7.73
N THR A 22 -36.63 38.23 -7.37
CA THR A 22 -36.51 37.11 -6.44
C THR A 22 -35.59 37.47 -5.28
N TYR A 23 -34.27 37.46 -5.49
CA TYR A 23 -33.29 37.78 -4.49
C TYR A 23 -33.30 39.25 -4.06
N GLY A 24 -33.70 40.18 -4.95
CA GLY A 24 -33.73 41.61 -4.65
C GLY A 24 -34.84 42.04 -3.69
N LEU A 25 -35.96 41.30 -3.64
CA LEU A 25 -37.16 41.69 -2.85
C LEU A 25 -36.93 41.79 -1.34
N GLU A 26 -36.02 40.98 -0.79
CA GLU A 26 -35.72 40.94 0.64
C GLU A 26 -34.35 41.57 0.98
N ARG A 27 -33.83 42.43 0.11
CA ARG A 27 -32.51 43.06 0.25
C ARG A 27 -32.63 44.57 0.44
N SER A 28 -31.74 45.15 1.23
CA SER A 28 -31.64 46.60 1.39
C SER A 28 -30.54 47.16 0.46
N PRO A 29 -30.56 48.47 0.14
CA PRO A 29 -29.48 49.12 -0.61
C PRO A 29 -28.09 48.96 0.02
N GLU A 30 -28.00 48.80 1.34
CA GLU A 30 -26.75 48.61 2.09
C GLU A 30 -26.26 47.15 2.07
N GLN A 31 -27.12 46.19 1.71
CA GLN A 31 -26.76 44.77 1.59
C GLN A 31 -27.33 44.18 0.29
N PRO A 32 -26.92 44.71 -0.89
CA PRO A 32 -27.43 44.24 -2.17
C PRO A 32 -26.97 42.80 -2.45
N LEU A 33 -27.68 42.14 -3.36
CA LEU A 33 -27.19 40.88 -3.91
C LEU A 33 -25.97 41.15 -4.81
N LEU A 34 -24.81 40.63 -4.44
CA LEU A 34 -23.61 40.72 -5.29
C LEU A 34 -23.78 39.84 -6.54
N LEU A 35 -23.49 40.38 -7.72
CA LEU A 35 -23.66 39.75 -9.03
C LEU A 35 -22.35 39.72 -9.82
N GLY A 36 -22.00 38.59 -10.40
CA GLY A 36 -20.88 38.49 -11.34
C GLY A 36 -20.98 37.23 -12.21
N SER A 37 -20.04 37.07 -13.15
CA SER A 37 -19.94 35.86 -13.97
C SER A 37 -18.48 35.50 -14.28
N ILE A 38 -18.12 34.22 -14.22
CA ILE A 38 -16.79 33.70 -14.60
C ILE A 38 -16.53 33.85 -16.11
N LYS A 39 -17.60 33.99 -16.90
CA LYS A 39 -17.49 34.13 -18.37
C LYS A 39 -16.77 35.40 -18.78
N SER A 40 -16.74 36.43 -17.92
CA SER A 40 -15.92 37.62 -18.18
C SER A 40 -14.41 37.33 -18.18
N ASN A 41 -13.97 36.22 -17.57
CA ASN A 41 -12.56 35.84 -17.45
C ASN A 41 -12.14 34.79 -18.49
N TYR A 42 -12.97 33.76 -18.68
CA TYR A 42 -12.62 32.59 -19.51
C TYR A 42 -13.51 32.42 -20.75
N GLY A 43 -14.43 33.36 -20.99
CA GLY A 43 -15.46 33.22 -22.01
C GLY A 43 -16.50 32.14 -21.67
N HIS A 44 -17.36 31.83 -22.64
CA HIS A 44 -18.38 30.80 -22.46
C HIS A 44 -17.81 29.41 -22.80
N ALA A 45 -17.44 28.64 -21.76
CA ALA A 45 -16.95 27.27 -21.90
C ALA A 45 -18.03 26.22 -22.24
N GLN A 46 -19.09 26.63 -22.94
CA GLN A 46 -20.22 25.80 -23.38
C GLN A 46 -20.74 24.87 -22.25
N ALA A 47 -20.68 23.55 -22.45
CA ALA A 47 -21.14 22.55 -21.50
C ALA A 47 -20.44 22.63 -20.13
N ALA A 48 -19.20 23.14 -20.07
CA ALA A 48 -18.44 23.31 -18.82
C ALA A 48 -18.74 24.62 -18.09
N ALA A 49 -19.58 25.51 -18.64
CA ALA A 49 -19.81 26.83 -18.06
C ALA A 49 -20.40 26.76 -16.65
N GLY A 50 -21.36 25.87 -16.39
CA GLY A 50 -21.97 25.72 -15.08
C GLY A 50 -20.99 25.23 -14.00
N VAL A 51 -20.16 24.23 -14.31
CA VAL A 51 -19.18 23.69 -13.35
C VAL A 51 -18.05 24.69 -13.08
N LEU A 52 -17.63 25.49 -14.07
CA LEU A 52 -16.68 26.57 -13.83
C LEU A 52 -17.21 27.60 -12.83
N SER A 53 -18.50 27.96 -12.94
CA SER A 53 -19.18 28.83 -11.98
C SER A 53 -19.21 28.23 -10.57
N ILE A 54 -19.41 26.91 -10.44
CA ILE A 54 -19.31 26.18 -9.15
C ILE A 54 -17.89 26.27 -8.60
N ILE A 55 -16.87 26.00 -9.42
CA ILE A 55 -15.45 26.07 -9.00
C ILE A 55 -15.11 27.48 -8.51
N LYS A 56 -15.49 28.53 -9.25
CA LYS A 56 -15.27 29.93 -8.83
C LYS A 56 -15.86 30.19 -7.46
N MET A 57 -17.11 29.80 -7.23
CA MET A 57 -17.78 30.13 -5.98
C MET A 57 -17.30 29.28 -4.80
N ALA A 58 -16.89 28.02 -5.04
CA ALA A 58 -16.24 27.20 -4.03
C ALA A 58 -14.88 27.80 -3.61
N MET A 59 -14.06 28.22 -4.58
CA MET A 59 -12.78 28.87 -4.32
C MET A 59 -12.95 30.23 -3.63
N ALA A 60 -13.95 31.02 -4.03
CA ALA A 60 -14.31 32.29 -3.38
C ALA A 60 -14.72 32.08 -1.91
N ALA A 61 -15.49 31.02 -1.64
CA ALA A 61 -15.87 30.66 -0.28
C ALA A 61 -14.67 30.19 0.55
N LYS A 62 -13.72 29.41 -0.02
CA LYS A 62 -12.47 29.00 0.64
C LYS A 62 -11.59 30.21 0.96
N ALA A 63 -11.39 31.10 0.00
CA ALA A 63 -10.54 32.29 0.14
C ALA A 63 -11.18 33.42 0.96
N GLY A 64 -12.49 33.37 1.22
CA GLY A 64 -13.22 34.44 1.89
C GLY A 64 -13.28 35.75 1.11
N VAL A 65 -13.21 35.68 -0.23
CA VAL A 65 -13.24 36.84 -1.14
C VAL A 65 -14.06 36.47 -2.38
N VAL A 66 -15.00 37.33 -2.78
CA VAL A 66 -15.70 37.19 -4.06
C VAL A 66 -14.94 37.96 -5.15
N PRO A 67 -14.43 37.29 -6.20
CA PRO A 67 -13.68 37.95 -7.27
C PRO A 67 -14.56 38.91 -8.09
N ARG A 68 -13.96 39.99 -8.59
CA ARG A 68 -14.64 40.91 -9.52
C ARG A 68 -15.08 40.24 -10.81
N SER A 69 -16.15 40.76 -11.41
CA SER A 69 -16.52 40.54 -12.81
C SER A 69 -15.74 41.54 -13.68
N LEU A 70 -15.27 41.11 -14.85
CA LEU A 70 -14.56 41.99 -15.80
C LEU A 70 -15.55 42.58 -16.81
N TRP A 71 -15.15 43.67 -17.49
CA TRP A 71 -15.91 44.32 -18.56
C TRP A 71 -17.27 44.88 -18.11
N SER A 72 -17.32 45.39 -16.87
CA SER A 72 -18.53 45.91 -16.24
C SER A 72 -18.34 47.34 -15.71
N GLU A 73 -17.36 48.08 -16.20
CA GLU A 73 -17.07 49.46 -15.80
C GLU A 73 -18.21 50.41 -16.15
N GLU A 74 -18.86 50.19 -17.29
CA GLU A 74 -20.11 50.85 -17.68
C GLU A 74 -21.23 49.80 -17.68
N PRO A 75 -22.08 49.74 -16.65
CA PRO A 75 -23.12 48.72 -16.54
C PRO A 75 -24.23 48.99 -17.57
N THR A 76 -24.83 47.93 -18.11
CA THR A 76 -25.82 48.08 -19.20
C THR A 76 -26.99 48.98 -18.77
N PRO A 77 -27.44 49.92 -19.63
CA PRO A 77 -28.55 50.82 -19.32
C PRO A 77 -29.92 50.12 -19.36
N HIS A 78 -29.97 48.85 -19.77
CA HIS A 78 -31.20 48.06 -19.85
C HIS A 78 -31.59 47.39 -18.53
N ILE A 79 -30.85 47.63 -17.46
CA ILE A 79 -31.11 47.17 -16.10
C ILE A 79 -31.19 48.40 -15.19
N ASP A 80 -32.24 48.48 -14.37
CA ASP A 80 -32.35 49.52 -13.34
C ASP A 80 -31.55 49.10 -12.10
N TRP A 81 -30.25 49.41 -12.10
CA TRP A 81 -29.34 49.00 -11.05
C TRP A 81 -29.68 49.61 -9.68
N ARG A 82 -30.26 50.81 -9.64
CA ARG A 82 -30.55 51.51 -8.38
C ARG A 82 -31.67 50.84 -7.60
N ASP A 83 -32.75 50.49 -8.29
CA ASP A 83 -33.94 49.91 -7.67
C ASP A 83 -33.93 48.37 -7.69
N SER A 84 -32.96 47.74 -8.36
CA SER A 84 -32.90 46.27 -8.45
C SER A 84 -32.50 45.55 -7.17
N HIS A 85 -31.88 46.25 -6.21
CA HIS A 85 -31.19 45.70 -5.03
C HIS A 85 -30.12 44.64 -5.38
N ILE A 86 -29.53 44.74 -6.57
CA ILE A 86 -28.42 43.93 -7.06
C ILE A 86 -27.24 44.86 -7.37
N ALA A 87 -26.03 44.43 -7.02
CA ALA A 87 -24.81 45.17 -7.31
C ALA A 87 -23.84 44.29 -8.12
N LEU A 88 -23.30 44.83 -9.21
CA LEU A 88 -22.22 44.18 -9.96
C LEU A 88 -20.93 44.17 -9.13
N LEU A 89 -20.18 43.07 -9.25
CA LEU A 89 -18.89 42.90 -8.58
C LEU A 89 -17.79 43.63 -9.37
N GLU A 90 -17.65 44.95 -9.17
CA GLU A 90 -16.64 45.77 -9.85
C GLU A 90 -15.22 45.57 -9.28
N ALA A 91 -15.12 45.18 -8.01
CA ALA A 91 -13.88 44.91 -7.30
C ALA A 91 -13.93 43.60 -6.50
N ASN A 92 -12.75 43.04 -6.19
CA ASN A 92 -12.66 41.89 -5.30
C ASN A 92 -13.23 42.29 -3.93
N THR A 93 -14.28 41.60 -3.50
CA THR A 93 -15.06 41.99 -2.33
C THR A 93 -14.85 40.98 -1.21
N ALA A 94 -14.51 41.45 -0.01
CA ALA A 94 -14.36 40.58 1.16
C ALA A 94 -15.68 39.86 1.46
N TRP A 95 -15.58 38.57 1.78
CA TRP A 95 -16.72 37.72 2.12
C TRP A 95 -16.50 37.11 3.50
N PRO A 96 -16.64 37.85 4.60
CA PRO A 96 -16.34 37.33 5.94
C PRO A 96 -17.29 36.20 6.35
N ALA A 97 -16.80 35.25 7.16
CA ALA A 97 -17.56 34.07 7.64
C ALA A 97 -18.47 34.37 8.84
N ASN A 98 -18.84 35.64 9.07
CA ASN A 98 -19.70 36.07 10.20
C ASN A 98 -21.13 35.48 10.11
N ARG A 99 -21.52 35.06 8.90
CA ARG A 99 -22.71 34.26 8.61
C ARG A 99 -22.31 33.17 7.62
N THR A 100 -23.07 32.08 7.58
CA THR A 100 -22.86 31.01 6.60
C THR A 100 -22.88 31.60 5.18
N ARG A 101 -21.74 31.51 4.47
CA ARG A 101 -21.62 31.95 3.08
C ARG A 101 -22.51 31.08 2.19
N ARG A 102 -23.37 31.73 1.40
CA ARG A 102 -24.25 31.09 0.42
C ARG A 102 -24.21 31.84 -0.91
N ALA A 103 -24.18 31.12 -2.02
CA ALA A 103 -24.23 31.67 -3.37
C ALA A 103 -25.23 30.92 -4.23
N GLY A 104 -26.04 31.64 -5.00
CA GLY A 104 -26.79 31.07 -6.13
C GLY A 104 -25.92 31.04 -7.39
N ILE A 105 -26.08 29.99 -8.20
CA ILE A 105 -25.34 29.75 -9.44
C ILE A 105 -26.34 29.43 -10.55
N SER A 106 -26.34 30.22 -11.63
CA SER A 106 -27.27 30.08 -12.75
C SER A 106 -26.58 29.59 -14.03
N SER A 107 -27.24 28.71 -14.78
CA SER A 107 -26.84 28.35 -16.14
C SER A 107 -28.06 28.04 -17.01
N PHE A 108 -28.20 28.75 -18.13
CA PHE A 108 -29.37 28.66 -19.01
C PHE A 108 -28.96 28.14 -20.40
N GLY A 109 -29.49 26.99 -20.80
CA GLY A 109 -29.19 26.37 -22.09
C GLY A 109 -30.02 26.98 -23.22
N ILE A 110 -29.47 27.01 -24.44
CA ILE A 110 -30.19 27.49 -25.63
C ILE A 110 -31.44 26.66 -25.96
N SER A 111 -31.52 25.41 -25.48
CA SER A 111 -32.71 24.56 -25.57
C SER A 111 -33.89 25.06 -24.72
N GLY A 112 -33.68 26.06 -23.85
CA GLY A 112 -34.65 26.53 -22.86
C GLY A 112 -34.57 25.83 -21.51
N THR A 113 -33.62 24.91 -21.30
CA THR A 113 -33.40 24.25 -20.01
C THR A 113 -32.62 25.16 -19.07
N ASN A 114 -33.20 25.47 -17.90
CA ASN A 114 -32.61 26.33 -16.89
C ASN A 114 -32.16 25.53 -15.66
N ALA A 115 -30.96 25.82 -15.15
CA ALA A 115 -30.47 25.30 -13.89
C ALA A 115 -30.11 26.44 -12.94
N HIS A 116 -30.52 26.31 -11.68
CA HIS A 116 -30.11 27.20 -10.59
C HIS A 116 -29.73 26.37 -9.36
N LEU A 117 -28.52 26.55 -8.85
CA LEU A 117 -27.95 25.80 -7.74
C LEU A 117 -27.60 26.74 -6.58
N ILE A 118 -27.88 26.31 -5.35
CA ILE A 118 -27.43 27.01 -4.14
C ILE A 118 -26.21 26.28 -3.58
N LEU A 119 -25.10 26.99 -3.47
CA LEU A 119 -23.86 26.55 -2.84
C LEU A 119 -23.76 27.15 -1.44
N GLU A 120 -23.44 26.32 -0.45
CA GLU A 120 -23.22 26.74 0.94
C GLU A 120 -21.80 26.32 1.37
N GLN A 121 -21.13 27.15 2.16
CA GLN A 121 -19.83 26.78 2.75
C GLN A 121 -19.98 25.53 3.67
N PRO A 122 -18.96 24.68 3.78
CA PRO A 122 -18.97 23.61 4.78
C PRO A 122 -18.97 24.19 6.21
N PRO A 123 -19.36 23.40 7.23
CA PRO A 123 -19.15 23.77 8.63
C PRO A 123 -17.68 24.17 8.87
N LEU A 124 -17.46 25.24 9.64
CA LEU A 124 -16.11 25.65 10.00
C LEU A 124 -15.46 24.52 10.82
N GLN A 125 -14.44 23.88 10.26
CA GLN A 125 -13.56 23.02 11.05
C GLN A 125 -12.71 23.94 11.94
N GLN A 126 -12.62 23.62 13.23
CA GLN A 126 -11.63 24.26 14.07
C GLN A 126 -10.26 23.89 13.51
N GLU A 127 -9.48 24.88 13.11
CA GLU A 127 -8.04 24.68 12.87
C GLU A 127 -7.47 24.16 14.18
N LEU A 128 -7.09 22.88 14.20
CA LEU A 128 -6.27 22.36 15.27
C LEU A 128 -4.97 23.15 15.18
N THR A 129 -4.70 23.97 16.18
CA THR A 129 -3.42 24.66 16.29
C THR A 129 -2.35 23.58 16.26
N GLY A 130 -1.52 23.58 15.21
CA GLY A 130 -0.51 22.56 14.99
C GLY A 130 0.29 22.33 16.25
N ALA A 131 -0.01 21.22 16.94
CA ALA A 131 0.85 20.76 18.00
C ALA A 131 2.19 20.44 17.34
N ASP A 132 3.28 20.82 18.00
CA ASP A 132 4.63 20.53 17.53
C ASP A 132 4.85 19.01 17.62
N THR A 133 4.32 18.27 16.64
CA THR A 133 4.44 16.82 16.56
C THR A 133 5.91 16.48 16.41
N PRO A 134 6.48 15.61 17.28
CA PRO A 134 7.88 15.23 17.19
C PRO A 134 8.24 14.78 15.78
N ARG A 135 9.38 15.23 15.26
CA ARG A 135 9.88 14.79 13.96
C ARG A 135 10.31 13.32 14.07
N VAL A 136 9.50 12.43 13.51
CA VAL A 136 9.80 11.00 13.39
C VAL A 136 10.10 10.65 11.94
N HIS A 137 10.91 9.62 11.72
CA HIS A 137 11.13 9.05 10.40
C HIS A 137 9.83 8.44 9.87
N VAL A 138 9.44 8.80 8.65
CA VAL A 138 8.22 8.31 7.99
C VAL A 138 8.52 7.75 6.60
N PRO A 139 7.78 6.73 6.13
CA PRO A 139 7.87 6.27 4.76
C PRO A 139 7.13 7.24 3.82
N VAL A 140 7.87 7.85 2.90
CA VAL A 140 7.33 8.69 1.82
C VAL A 140 7.14 7.83 0.58
N LEU A 141 5.88 7.49 0.30
CA LEU A 141 5.50 6.55 -0.75
C LEU A 141 5.19 7.29 -2.05
N ILE A 142 5.89 6.95 -3.13
CA ILE A 142 5.67 7.58 -4.44
C ILE A 142 5.56 6.50 -5.50
N SER A 143 4.57 6.63 -6.38
CA SER A 143 4.35 5.67 -7.45
C SER A 143 3.94 6.30 -8.78
N GLY A 144 4.12 5.56 -9.86
CA GLY A 144 3.67 5.91 -11.20
C GLY A 144 3.39 4.68 -12.06
N LYS A 145 2.54 4.82 -13.09
CA LYS A 145 2.31 3.76 -14.08
C LYS A 145 3.55 3.43 -14.90
N THR A 146 4.42 4.41 -15.12
CA THR A 146 5.70 4.24 -15.81
C THR A 146 6.83 4.85 -14.98
N ARG A 147 8.08 4.46 -15.27
CA ARG A 147 9.25 4.98 -14.56
C ARG A 147 9.39 6.48 -14.75
N GLU A 148 9.14 6.95 -15.97
CA GLU A 148 9.13 8.38 -16.30
C GLU A 148 8.07 9.13 -15.50
N ALA A 149 6.88 8.54 -15.34
CA ALA A 149 5.82 9.14 -14.56
C ALA A 149 6.16 9.22 -13.07
N LEU A 150 6.81 8.18 -12.50
CA LEU A 150 7.30 8.20 -11.13
C LEU A 150 8.34 9.30 -10.93
N VAL A 151 9.35 9.38 -11.79
CA VAL A 151 10.40 10.41 -11.71
C VAL A 151 9.81 11.82 -11.90
N ALA A 152 8.83 11.98 -12.77
CA ALA A 152 8.11 13.25 -12.91
C ALA A 152 7.28 13.59 -11.67
N GLN A 153 6.71 12.58 -11.00
CA GLN A 153 5.93 12.75 -9.78
C GLN A 153 6.82 13.16 -8.59
N THR A 154 8.02 12.58 -8.45
CA THR A 154 8.98 12.98 -7.39
C THR A 154 9.41 14.44 -7.56
N ARG A 155 9.77 14.86 -8.78
CA ARG A 155 10.12 16.25 -9.09
C ARG A 155 8.97 17.22 -8.88
N ARG A 156 7.74 16.80 -9.21
CA ARG A 156 6.54 17.63 -8.99
C ARG A 156 6.26 17.80 -7.49
N LEU A 157 6.45 16.76 -6.69
CA LEU A 157 6.34 16.84 -5.24
C LEU A 157 7.39 17.77 -4.65
N GLU A 158 8.66 17.61 -5.04
CA GLU A 158 9.76 18.48 -4.62
C GLU A 158 9.47 19.96 -4.94
N ALA A 159 9.08 20.26 -6.17
CA ALA A 159 8.74 21.63 -6.58
C ALA A 159 7.56 22.22 -5.78
N ALA A 160 6.57 21.40 -5.42
CA ALA A 160 5.43 21.84 -4.61
C ALA A 160 5.88 22.18 -3.18
N LEU A 161 6.71 21.33 -2.55
CA LEU A 161 7.20 21.55 -1.19
C LEU A 161 8.22 22.70 -1.09
N LEU A 162 8.96 23.00 -2.17
CA LEU A 162 9.80 24.19 -2.25
C LEU A 162 8.97 25.48 -2.37
N HIS A 163 7.78 25.42 -2.98
CA HIS A 163 6.89 26.57 -3.12
C HIS A 163 6.09 26.84 -1.85
N ASP A 164 5.55 25.78 -1.24
CA ASP A 164 4.74 25.84 -0.02
C ASP A 164 5.17 24.73 0.96
N PRO A 165 6.14 25.02 1.84
CA PRO A 165 6.68 24.03 2.77
C PRO A 165 5.60 23.51 3.72
N SER A 166 5.19 22.27 3.50
CA SER A 166 4.28 21.53 4.38
C SER A 166 5.04 20.63 5.34
N ASN A 167 4.39 20.22 6.44
CA ASN A 167 4.93 19.23 7.36
C ASN A 167 5.08 17.87 6.65
N LEU A 168 6.29 17.30 6.65
CA LEU A 168 6.58 16.05 5.94
C LEU A 168 5.68 14.88 6.38
N GLN A 169 5.33 14.78 7.66
CA GLN A 169 4.52 13.67 8.16
C GLN A 169 3.10 13.71 7.57
N GLN A 170 2.52 14.90 7.47
CA GLN A 170 1.24 15.09 6.78
C GLN A 170 1.34 14.77 5.29
N VAL A 171 2.46 15.17 4.65
CA VAL A 171 2.74 14.85 3.24
C VAL A 171 2.83 13.33 3.04
N ALA A 172 3.57 12.62 3.91
CA ALA A 172 3.75 11.18 3.86
C ALA A 172 2.41 10.44 4.04
N ARG A 173 1.60 10.84 5.04
CA ARG A 173 0.25 10.29 5.22
C ARG A 173 -0.60 10.52 3.98
N SER A 174 -0.63 11.75 3.47
CA SER A 174 -1.44 12.11 2.30
C SER A 174 -1.04 11.32 1.06
N LEU A 175 0.25 11.10 0.84
CA LEU A 175 0.73 10.22 -0.23
C LEU A 175 0.22 8.79 -0.05
N ALA A 176 0.23 8.28 1.18
CA ALA A 176 -0.14 6.90 1.48
C ALA A 176 -1.66 6.63 1.47
N THR A 177 -2.49 7.61 1.83
CA THR A 177 -3.94 7.43 2.02
C THR A 177 -4.80 8.06 0.93
N THR A 178 -4.29 9.08 0.23
CA THR A 178 -5.09 9.88 -0.73
C THR A 178 -4.65 9.71 -2.19
N ARG A 179 -3.61 8.91 -2.46
CA ARG A 179 -3.11 8.65 -3.81
C ARG A 179 -3.28 7.17 -4.16
N THR A 180 -3.50 6.91 -5.45
CA THR A 180 -3.46 5.55 -5.98
C THR A 180 -2.02 5.07 -6.05
N HIS A 181 -1.76 3.85 -5.56
CA HIS A 181 -0.45 3.20 -5.62
C HIS A 181 -0.30 2.39 -6.91
N PHE A 182 0.52 2.89 -7.84
CA PHE A 182 0.79 2.26 -9.14
C PHE A 182 1.96 1.26 -9.08
N GLU A 183 2.27 0.66 -10.22
CA GLU A 183 3.21 -0.45 -10.37
C GLU A 183 4.67 -0.05 -10.20
N GLN A 184 5.06 1.14 -10.69
CA GLN A 184 6.40 1.66 -10.42
C GLN A 184 6.36 2.33 -9.06
N ARG A 185 7.23 1.89 -8.14
CA ARG A 185 7.20 2.32 -6.75
C ARG A 185 8.59 2.71 -6.26
N VAL A 186 8.61 3.72 -5.40
CA VAL A 186 9.75 4.07 -4.55
C VAL A 186 9.20 4.42 -3.16
N ALA A 187 9.92 3.98 -2.13
CA ALA A 187 9.75 4.46 -0.78
C ALA A 187 11.05 5.16 -0.35
N LEU A 188 10.91 6.35 0.23
CA LEU A 188 12.01 7.10 0.83
C LEU A 188 11.69 7.26 2.31
N VAL A 189 12.64 6.95 3.19
CA VAL A 189 12.48 7.24 4.61
C VAL A 189 13.12 8.59 4.90
N ALA A 190 12.34 9.49 5.50
CA ALA A 190 12.76 10.84 5.78
C ALA A 190 12.13 11.34 7.08
N ARG A 191 12.85 12.18 7.82
CA ARG A 191 12.31 12.82 9.04
C ARG A 191 11.83 14.26 8.79
N ASP A 192 12.33 14.88 7.72
CA ASP A 192 12.05 16.24 7.29
C ASP A 192 12.25 16.42 5.78
N ASN A 193 11.88 17.59 5.26
CA ASN A 193 11.92 17.86 3.82
C ASN A 193 13.35 17.81 3.25
N ASP A 194 14.39 18.11 4.04
CA ASP A 194 15.77 18.07 3.58
C ASP A 194 16.22 16.62 3.32
N ASP A 195 15.89 15.70 4.23
CA ASP A 195 16.10 14.26 4.04
C ASP A 195 15.36 13.75 2.79
N LEU A 196 14.11 14.19 2.59
CA LEU A 196 13.32 13.83 1.42
C LEU A 196 13.99 14.31 0.13
N PHE A 197 14.43 15.57 0.08
CA PHE A 197 15.09 16.12 -1.11
C PHE A 197 16.42 15.44 -1.40
N ALA A 198 17.20 15.10 -0.37
CA ALA A 198 18.41 14.28 -0.53
C ALA A 198 18.07 12.89 -1.11
N GLY A 199 17.00 12.25 -0.62
CA GLY A 199 16.50 10.97 -1.12
C GLY A 199 16.05 11.05 -2.58
N ILE A 200 15.35 12.11 -2.98
CA ILE A 200 14.93 12.36 -4.37
C ILE A 200 16.14 12.60 -5.27
N ALA A 201 17.13 13.39 -4.82
CA ALA A 201 18.35 13.66 -5.58
C ALA A 201 19.20 12.41 -5.81
N GLY A 202 19.22 11.49 -4.83
CA GLY A 202 19.87 10.18 -4.91
C GLY A 202 19.02 9.08 -5.56
N LEU A 203 17.89 9.42 -6.19
CA LEU A 203 17.01 8.42 -6.81
C LEU A 203 17.59 7.91 -8.14
N HIS A 204 18.10 6.69 -8.12
CA HIS A 204 18.58 5.96 -9.30
C HIS A 204 17.53 4.96 -9.82
N HIS A 205 17.68 4.54 -11.08
CA HIS A 205 16.68 3.69 -11.77
C HIS A 205 16.51 2.30 -11.14
N ASP A 206 17.53 1.80 -10.46
CA ASP A 206 17.58 0.52 -9.74
C ASP A 206 16.74 0.53 -8.44
N ARG A 207 16.48 1.71 -7.88
CA ARG A 207 15.59 1.88 -6.71
C ARG A 207 14.10 2.01 -7.08
N ILE A 208 13.78 1.94 -8.37
CA ILE A 208 12.40 1.93 -8.87
C ILE A 208 11.98 0.48 -9.10
N HIS A 209 11.07 0.02 -8.26
CA HIS A 209 10.55 -1.34 -8.32
C HIS A 209 9.32 -1.37 -9.23
N GLY A 210 9.27 -2.34 -10.14
CA GLY A 210 8.12 -2.55 -11.04
C GLY A 210 7.01 -3.39 -10.38
N LYS A 211 6.00 -3.75 -11.18
CA LYS A 211 4.86 -4.56 -10.72
C LYS A 211 5.35 -5.81 -9.98
N SER A 212 5.04 -5.88 -8.69
CA SER A 212 5.24 -7.05 -7.86
C SER A 212 3.94 -7.35 -7.11
N THR A 213 3.50 -8.60 -7.15
CA THR A 213 2.52 -9.16 -6.22
C THR A 213 3.30 -10.12 -5.35
N ALA A 214 3.79 -9.63 -4.21
CA ALA A 214 4.66 -10.43 -3.38
C ALA A 214 3.91 -11.69 -2.89
N LYS A 215 4.52 -12.86 -3.10
CA LYS A 215 4.20 -14.05 -2.31
C LYS A 215 5.14 -14.06 -1.11
N ILE A 216 4.58 -13.98 0.08
CA ILE A 216 5.26 -13.59 1.31
C ILE A 216 5.50 -14.83 2.18
N ALA A 217 6.76 -15.12 2.48
CA ALA A 217 7.11 -16.06 3.55
C ALA A 217 7.51 -15.28 4.81
N VAL A 218 6.80 -15.52 5.90
CA VAL A 218 7.18 -14.99 7.22
C VAL A 218 7.98 -16.05 7.96
N VAL A 219 9.11 -15.61 8.53
CA VAL A 219 10.06 -16.48 9.23
C VAL A 219 10.32 -15.97 10.63
N PHE A 220 10.21 -16.85 11.61
CA PHE A 220 10.42 -16.51 13.02
C PHE A 220 11.81 -16.94 13.51
N SER A 221 12.44 -16.07 14.29
CA SER A 221 13.79 -16.27 14.83
C SER A 221 13.87 -17.40 15.86
N GLY A 222 15.08 -17.94 16.01
CA GLY A 222 15.42 -18.87 17.09
C GLY A 222 16.06 -18.18 18.30
N GLN A 223 16.49 -18.98 19.27
CA GLN A 223 17.28 -18.49 20.40
C GLN A 223 18.65 -17.94 19.94
N GLY A 224 19.03 -16.78 20.46
CA GLY A 224 20.27 -16.07 20.16
C GLY A 224 20.06 -14.62 19.71
N ALA A 225 18.84 -14.24 19.32
CA ALA A 225 18.48 -12.90 18.87
C ALA A 225 18.09 -11.95 20.02
N GLN A 226 17.77 -12.48 21.20
CA GLN A 226 17.28 -11.73 22.35
C GLN A 226 18.33 -10.77 22.95
N PHE A 227 17.84 -9.65 23.48
CA PHE A 227 18.61 -8.71 24.30
C PHE A 227 17.68 -8.01 25.31
N PRO A 228 18.20 -7.57 26.47
CA PRO A 228 17.38 -6.83 27.45
C PRO A 228 16.75 -5.58 26.84
N GLY A 229 15.47 -5.32 27.15
CA GLY A 229 14.76 -4.14 26.68
C GLY A 229 14.27 -4.21 25.24
N MET A 230 14.34 -5.38 24.58
CA MET A 230 13.98 -5.53 23.17
C MET A 230 12.54 -5.11 22.83
N ALA A 231 11.60 -5.19 23.78
CA ALA A 231 10.21 -4.77 23.59
C ALA A 231 9.96 -3.28 23.86
N ALA A 232 10.87 -2.61 24.59
CA ALA A 232 10.65 -1.24 25.06
C ALA A 232 10.32 -0.24 23.93
N PRO A 233 11.01 -0.24 22.78
CA PRO A 233 10.69 0.70 21.70
C PRO A 233 9.33 0.45 21.05
N PHE A 234 8.82 -0.79 21.12
CA PHE A 234 7.54 -1.16 20.52
C PHE A 234 6.34 -0.84 21.42
N MET A 235 6.56 -0.47 22.68
CA MET A 235 5.49 -0.07 23.60
C MET A 235 4.80 1.24 23.19
N ALA A 236 5.36 1.99 22.23
CA ALA A 236 4.69 3.12 21.59
C ALA A 236 3.48 2.69 20.74
N TYR A 237 3.39 1.41 20.35
CA TYR A 237 2.31 0.89 19.51
C TYR A 237 1.32 0.10 20.36
N ALA A 238 0.08 0.61 20.47
CA ALA A 238 -0.95 0.04 21.33
C ALA A 238 -1.26 -1.45 21.03
N VAL A 239 -1.22 -1.86 19.76
CA VAL A 239 -1.44 -3.25 19.35
C VAL A 239 -0.34 -4.16 19.89
N PHE A 240 0.92 -3.75 19.78
CA PHE A 240 2.05 -4.50 20.31
C PHE A 240 1.96 -4.62 21.84
N GLN A 241 1.71 -3.50 22.53
CA GLN A 241 1.54 -3.49 23.99
C GLN A 241 0.43 -4.45 24.43
N THR A 242 -0.74 -4.39 23.79
CA THR A 242 -1.89 -5.25 24.13
C THR A 242 -1.54 -6.73 23.90
N ALA A 243 -0.94 -7.04 22.76
CA ALA A 243 -0.53 -8.40 22.44
C ALA A 243 0.52 -8.94 23.40
N LEU A 244 1.52 -8.13 23.76
CA LEU A 244 2.56 -8.56 24.69
C LEU A 244 1.98 -8.89 26.07
N GLU A 245 1.11 -8.02 26.59
CA GLU A 245 0.46 -8.24 27.89
C GLU A 245 -0.47 -9.46 27.88
N GLU A 246 -1.18 -9.71 26.78
CA GLU A 246 -1.99 -10.92 26.60
C GLU A 246 -1.12 -12.18 26.66
N VAL A 247 -0.02 -12.22 25.90
CA VAL A 247 0.89 -13.38 25.90
C VAL A 247 1.50 -13.59 27.29
N LEU A 248 1.96 -12.52 27.95
CA LEU A 248 2.52 -12.59 29.29
C LEU A 248 1.51 -13.11 30.33
N SER A 249 0.22 -12.83 30.15
CA SER A 249 -0.84 -13.29 31.06
C SER A 249 -1.06 -14.81 31.05
N HIS A 250 -0.59 -15.51 30.01
CA HIS A 250 -0.68 -16.96 29.89
C HIS A 250 0.49 -17.71 30.55
N PHE A 251 1.56 -17.02 30.95
CA PHE A 251 2.63 -17.62 31.74
C PHE A 251 2.30 -17.57 33.24
N HIS A 252 2.92 -18.48 34.02
CA HIS A 252 2.87 -18.38 35.48
C HIS A 252 3.37 -17.00 35.95
N ALA A 253 2.71 -16.43 36.96
CA ALA A 253 2.94 -15.05 37.41
C ALA A 253 4.43 -14.71 37.65
N SER A 254 5.19 -15.58 38.30
CA SER A 254 6.62 -15.36 38.57
C SER A 254 7.48 -15.30 37.30
N LEU A 255 7.15 -16.12 36.30
CA LEU A 255 7.79 -16.08 35.00
C LEU A 255 7.37 -14.82 34.24
N ALA A 256 6.08 -14.51 34.20
CA ALA A 256 5.53 -13.33 33.53
C ALA A 256 6.17 -12.02 34.05
N ASP A 257 6.30 -11.85 35.37
CA ASP A 257 6.92 -10.68 35.98
C ASP A 257 8.40 -10.56 35.60
N THR A 258 9.12 -11.69 35.62
CA THR A 258 10.52 -11.74 35.21
C THR A 258 10.69 -11.41 33.72
N LEU A 259 9.85 -11.97 32.86
CA LEU A 259 9.88 -11.70 31.41
C LEU A 259 9.57 -10.22 31.14
N ARG A 260 8.58 -9.65 31.81
CA ARG A 260 8.23 -8.23 31.68
C ARG A 260 9.41 -7.33 32.02
N GLU A 261 10.13 -7.61 33.10
CA GLU A 261 11.37 -6.89 33.45
C GLU A 261 12.41 -7.02 32.34
N LEU A 262 12.71 -8.25 31.88
CA LEU A 262 13.74 -8.51 30.87
C LEU A 262 13.41 -7.89 29.49
N LEU A 263 12.13 -7.85 29.13
CA LEU A 263 11.64 -7.35 27.85
C LEU A 263 11.60 -5.81 27.79
N LEU A 264 11.33 -5.14 28.91
CA LEU A 264 11.10 -3.70 28.95
C LEU A 264 12.28 -2.90 29.50
N ASP A 265 13.08 -3.47 30.39
CA ASP A 265 14.20 -2.75 30.98
C ASP A 265 15.41 -2.76 30.04
N THR A 266 15.78 -1.56 29.58
CA THR A 266 16.83 -1.32 28.59
C THR A 266 18.24 -1.42 29.15
N ASP A 267 18.41 -1.49 30.48
CA ASP A 267 19.74 -1.63 31.07
C ASP A 267 20.39 -2.98 30.68
N GLN A 268 21.60 -2.87 30.13
CA GLN A 268 22.41 -3.95 29.57
C GLN A 268 23.37 -4.57 30.61
N ALA A 269 23.03 -4.46 31.90
CA ALA A 269 23.83 -5.02 32.97
C ALA A 269 24.17 -6.51 32.72
N PRO A 270 25.44 -6.94 32.91
CA PRO A 270 25.89 -8.29 32.56
C PRO A 270 25.04 -9.41 33.19
N GLU A 271 24.58 -9.23 34.43
CA GLU A 271 23.71 -10.16 35.14
C GLU A 271 22.35 -10.33 34.46
N ARG A 272 21.79 -9.26 33.91
CA ARG A 272 20.51 -9.31 33.19
C ARG A 272 20.66 -9.98 31.84
N VAL A 273 21.72 -9.62 31.11
CA VAL A 273 22.07 -10.29 29.85
C VAL A 273 22.28 -11.78 30.10
N ALA A 274 23.00 -12.17 31.16
CA ALA A 274 23.20 -13.56 31.53
C ALA A 274 21.88 -14.26 31.88
N LYS A 275 21.01 -13.61 32.68
CA LYS A 275 19.69 -14.13 33.04
C LYS A 275 18.80 -14.36 31.82
N LEU A 276 18.70 -13.38 30.91
CA LEU A 276 17.93 -13.51 29.68
C LEU A 276 18.49 -14.60 28.74
N ASN A 277 19.80 -14.87 28.79
CA ASN A 277 20.42 -15.92 27.99
C ASN A 277 20.21 -17.34 28.55
N LEU A 278 19.66 -17.49 29.76
CA LEU A 278 19.18 -18.78 30.23
C LEU A 278 17.97 -19.18 29.38
N THR A 279 17.99 -20.40 28.85
CA THR A 279 16.97 -20.95 27.94
C THR A 279 15.56 -20.81 28.51
N ALA A 280 15.40 -21.04 29.81
CA ALA A 280 14.13 -20.91 30.54
C ALA A 280 13.50 -19.50 30.46
N PHE A 281 14.29 -18.45 30.19
CA PHE A 281 13.80 -17.09 29.97
C PHE A 281 13.91 -16.65 28.51
N ALA A 282 14.97 -17.06 27.80
CA ALA A 282 15.21 -16.69 26.41
C ALA A 282 14.04 -17.10 25.51
N GLN A 283 13.59 -18.36 25.59
CA GLN A 283 12.57 -18.86 24.67
C GLN A 283 11.19 -18.22 24.92
N PRO A 284 10.67 -18.16 26.16
CA PRO A 284 9.42 -17.44 26.41
C PRO A 284 9.48 -15.96 26.05
N ALA A 285 10.63 -15.29 26.27
CA ALA A 285 10.80 -13.88 25.92
C ALA A 285 10.75 -13.64 24.41
N ILE A 286 11.44 -14.48 23.62
CA ILE A 286 11.44 -14.41 22.15
C ILE A 286 10.04 -14.70 21.62
N PHE A 287 9.39 -15.77 22.07
CA PHE A 287 8.03 -16.11 21.66
C PHE A 287 7.05 -14.97 21.94
N ALA A 288 7.08 -14.39 23.15
CA ALA A 288 6.21 -13.27 23.51
C ALA A 288 6.44 -12.03 22.63
N PHE A 289 7.71 -11.72 22.34
CA PHE A 289 8.07 -10.63 21.45
C PHE A 289 7.61 -10.89 20.00
N GLU A 290 7.87 -12.08 19.46
CA GLU A 290 7.51 -12.44 18.08
C GLU A 290 5.99 -12.42 17.85
N VAL A 291 5.21 -12.94 18.81
CA VAL A 291 3.75 -12.88 18.74
C VAL A 291 3.25 -11.43 18.74
N ALA A 292 3.80 -10.59 19.62
CA ALA A 292 3.42 -9.18 19.70
C ALA A 292 3.83 -8.40 18.44
N GLN A 293 5.02 -8.64 17.90
CA GLN A 293 5.51 -8.02 16.68
C GLN A 293 4.70 -8.45 15.46
N MET A 294 4.40 -9.75 15.31
CA MET A 294 3.61 -10.24 14.19
C MET A 294 2.19 -9.67 14.24
N ARG A 295 1.53 -9.65 15.40
CA ARG A 295 0.19 -9.04 15.56
C ARG A 295 0.16 -7.55 15.22
N LEU A 296 1.23 -6.80 15.52
CA LEU A 296 1.38 -5.42 15.06
C LEU A 296 1.39 -5.33 13.53
N LEU A 297 2.20 -6.16 12.86
CA LEU A 297 2.26 -6.14 11.40
C LEU A 297 0.98 -6.66 10.73
N GLU A 298 0.30 -7.65 11.33
CA GLU A 298 -1.02 -8.10 10.88
C GLU A 298 -2.07 -6.98 11.00
N SER A 299 -1.98 -6.14 12.03
CA SER A 299 -2.86 -4.97 12.17
C SER A 299 -2.63 -3.91 11.09
N TRP A 300 -1.44 -3.88 10.49
CA TRP A 300 -1.10 -3.06 9.32
C TRP A 300 -1.41 -3.74 7.98
N GLY A 301 -1.96 -4.96 8.01
CA GLY A 301 -2.36 -5.69 6.80
C GLY A 301 -1.32 -6.67 6.25
N LEU A 302 -0.20 -6.93 6.95
CA LEU A 302 0.70 -8.02 6.55
C LEU A 302 -0.05 -9.35 6.61
N ARG A 303 -0.04 -10.11 5.50
CA ARG A 303 -0.67 -11.43 5.40
C ARG A 303 0.35 -12.41 4.80
N PRO A 304 0.87 -13.36 5.58
CA PRO A 304 1.82 -14.35 5.07
C PRO A 304 1.11 -15.38 4.19
N ASP A 305 1.77 -15.79 3.11
CA ASP A 305 1.37 -16.95 2.31
C ASP A 305 1.96 -18.24 2.87
N ILE A 306 3.18 -18.17 3.43
CA ILE A 306 3.89 -19.31 4.00
C ILE A 306 4.51 -18.90 5.34
N LEU A 307 4.44 -19.78 6.34
CA LEU A 307 5.06 -19.63 7.65
C LEU A 307 6.17 -20.68 7.84
N PHE A 308 7.28 -20.31 8.45
CA PHE A 308 8.26 -21.25 8.98
C PHE A 308 9.09 -20.59 10.08
N GLY A 309 9.97 -21.33 10.76
CA GLY A 309 10.81 -20.71 11.77
C GLY A 309 12.01 -21.54 12.16
N HIS A 310 12.96 -20.92 12.86
CA HIS A 310 14.21 -21.56 13.26
C HIS A 310 14.11 -22.08 14.70
N SER A 311 14.16 -23.41 14.88
CA SER A 311 13.99 -24.04 16.19
C SER A 311 12.71 -23.54 16.88
N LEU A 312 12.83 -22.75 17.97
CA LEU A 312 11.72 -22.11 18.67
C LEU A 312 10.77 -21.35 17.73
N GLY A 313 11.29 -20.68 16.71
CA GLY A 313 10.46 -19.90 15.79
C GLY A 313 9.40 -20.75 15.07
N GLU A 314 9.61 -22.05 14.90
CA GLU A 314 8.57 -22.93 14.34
C GLU A 314 7.38 -23.10 15.30
N VAL A 315 7.59 -23.00 16.61
CA VAL A 315 6.48 -22.98 17.58
C VAL A 315 5.64 -21.72 17.37
N THR A 316 6.28 -20.57 17.16
CA THR A 316 5.60 -19.32 16.80
C THR A 316 4.88 -19.46 15.46
N ALA A 317 5.53 -20.02 14.44
CA ALA A 317 4.91 -20.30 13.14
C ALA A 317 3.68 -21.21 13.27
N ALA A 318 3.78 -22.27 14.06
CA ALA A 318 2.71 -23.23 14.30
C ALA A 318 1.54 -22.60 15.06
N HIS A 319 1.80 -21.66 15.99
CA HIS A 319 0.75 -20.87 16.62
C HIS A 319 -0.03 -20.03 15.59
N PHE A 320 0.65 -19.28 14.72
CA PHE A 320 0.00 -18.49 13.68
C PHE A 320 -0.64 -19.34 12.57
N ALA A 321 -0.17 -20.58 12.39
CA ALA A 321 -0.82 -21.57 11.53
C ALA A 321 -2.03 -22.24 12.22
N GLY A 322 -2.28 -21.98 13.51
CA GLY A 322 -3.42 -22.49 14.27
C GLY A 322 -3.22 -23.85 14.94
N VAL A 323 -2.02 -24.42 14.90
CA VAL A 323 -1.71 -25.70 15.55
C VAL A 323 -1.86 -25.59 17.06
N PHE A 324 -1.30 -24.53 17.63
CA PHE A 324 -1.47 -24.17 19.03
C PHE A 324 -2.38 -22.95 19.15
N ASP A 325 -3.36 -23.00 20.03
CA ASP A 325 -3.92 -21.75 20.56
C ASP A 325 -2.88 -21.04 21.45
N LEU A 326 -3.11 -19.76 21.76
CA LEU A 326 -2.12 -18.98 22.50
C LEU A 326 -1.79 -19.57 23.89
N PRO A 327 -2.78 -19.98 24.72
CA PRO A 327 -2.49 -20.64 25.99
C PRO A 327 -1.64 -21.91 25.85
N ALA A 328 -1.96 -22.79 24.90
CA ALA A 328 -1.22 -24.02 24.66
C ALA A 328 0.21 -23.73 24.17
N ALA A 329 0.38 -22.75 23.28
CA ALA A 329 1.69 -22.32 22.82
C ALA A 329 2.56 -21.80 23.97
N CYS A 330 2.00 -20.93 24.84
CA CYS A 330 2.71 -20.43 26.03
C CYS A 330 3.10 -21.58 26.98
N SER A 331 2.19 -22.53 27.23
CA SER A 331 2.47 -23.71 28.06
C SER A 331 3.60 -24.54 27.46
N PHE A 332 3.52 -24.87 26.17
CA PHE A 332 4.53 -25.64 25.47
C PHE A 332 5.90 -24.95 25.49
N VAL A 333 5.96 -23.65 25.18
CA VAL A 333 7.21 -22.89 25.19
C VAL A 333 7.82 -22.83 26.59
N ALA A 334 7.00 -22.63 27.64
CA ALA A 334 7.49 -22.61 29.02
C ALA A 334 8.07 -23.97 29.45
N ASP A 335 7.36 -25.07 29.18
CA ASP A 335 7.84 -26.41 29.51
C ASP A 335 9.06 -26.80 28.68
N ARG A 336 9.02 -26.58 27.36
CA ARG A 336 10.17 -26.79 26.46
C ARG A 336 11.41 -26.05 26.97
N ALA A 337 11.26 -24.77 27.31
CA ALA A 337 12.36 -23.95 27.76
C ALA A 337 12.94 -24.43 29.10
N ARG A 338 12.08 -24.77 30.07
CA ARG A 338 12.47 -25.31 31.39
C ARG A 338 13.18 -26.65 31.25
N LEU A 339 12.64 -27.56 30.44
CA LEU A 339 13.19 -28.89 30.21
C LEU A 339 14.53 -28.81 29.50
N MET A 340 14.62 -28.05 28.42
CA MET A 340 15.89 -27.84 27.71
C MET A 340 16.96 -27.17 28.58
N GLN A 341 16.58 -26.30 29.52
CA GLN A 341 17.49 -25.70 30.50
C GLN A 341 17.97 -26.69 31.57
N GLY A 342 17.18 -27.73 31.87
CA GLY A 342 17.50 -28.78 32.85
C GLY A 342 18.23 -29.99 32.27
N ALA A 343 18.47 -30.00 30.95
CA ALA A 343 19.29 -31.01 30.29
C ALA A 343 20.76 -30.90 30.75
N PRO A 344 21.63 -31.90 30.46
CA PRO A 344 23.04 -31.83 30.82
C PRO A 344 23.73 -30.56 30.29
N ASP A 345 24.40 -29.82 31.18
CA ASP A 345 25.11 -28.57 30.89
C ASP A 345 26.57 -28.79 30.44
N THR A 346 26.92 -30.04 30.11
CA THR A 346 28.25 -30.46 29.63
C THR A 346 28.38 -30.41 28.10
N GLY A 347 27.29 -30.08 27.42
CA GLY A 347 27.20 -29.98 25.97
C GLY A 347 27.48 -28.57 25.47
N ALA A 348 27.80 -28.45 24.19
CA ALA A 348 27.98 -27.15 23.55
C ALA A 348 27.83 -27.22 22.03
N MET A 349 27.84 -26.05 21.37
CA MET A 349 27.52 -25.92 19.96
C MET A 349 28.57 -25.10 19.18
N LEU A 350 28.83 -25.48 17.93
CA LEU A 350 29.82 -24.86 17.05
C LEU A 350 29.19 -24.56 15.69
N ALA A 351 29.17 -23.30 15.28
CA ALA A 351 28.86 -22.92 13.92
C ALA A 351 30.09 -23.14 13.03
N VAL A 352 29.91 -23.79 11.90
CA VAL A 352 30.98 -24.18 10.97
C VAL A 352 30.63 -23.70 9.56
N SER A 353 31.57 -23.04 8.90
CA SER A 353 31.44 -22.59 7.52
C SER A 353 31.79 -23.73 6.56
N ALA A 354 30.92 -24.73 6.47
CA ALA A 354 31.05 -25.89 5.58
C ALA A 354 29.68 -26.43 5.19
N SER A 355 29.60 -27.22 4.11
CA SER A 355 28.40 -27.98 3.80
C SER A 355 28.27 -29.18 4.75
N VAL A 356 27.05 -29.68 4.91
CA VAL A 356 26.78 -30.86 5.75
C VAL A 356 27.55 -32.09 5.25
N ASP A 357 27.62 -32.30 3.93
CA ASP A 357 28.31 -33.43 3.31
C ASP A 357 29.84 -33.40 3.48
N ALA A 358 30.41 -32.20 3.67
CA ALA A 358 31.85 -32.04 3.86
C ALA A 358 32.30 -32.27 5.32
N LEU A 359 31.35 -32.43 6.25
CA LEU A 359 31.64 -32.61 7.67
C LEU A 359 31.61 -34.08 8.07
N GLU A 360 32.80 -34.62 8.34
CA GLU A 360 32.92 -35.90 9.05
C GLU A 360 32.71 -35.66 10.54
N LEU A 361 31.58 -36.12 11.08
CA LEU A 361 31.25 -35.94 12.49
C LEU A 361 31.89 -37.05 13.36
N PRO A 362 32.71 -36.68 14.35
CA PRO A 362 33.11 -37.60 15.42
C PRO A 362 31.89 -38.24 16.11
N PRO A 363 32.03 -39.48 16.62
CA PRO A 363 30.99 -40.10 17.46
C PRO A 363 30.62 -39.19 18.64
N GLY A 364 29.31 -39.06 18.90
CA GLY A 364 28.79 -38.23 19.99
C GLY A 364 28.50 -36.78 19.62
N LEU A 365 28.78 -36.36 18.38
CA LEU A 365 28.29 -35.08 17.83
C LEU A 365 27.06 -35.29 16.94
N SER A 366 26.20 -34.29 16.87
CA SER A 366 25.01 -34.22 16.03
C SER A 366 25.05 -32.95 15.18
N ILE A 367 24.44 -32.99 13.99
CA ILE A 367 24.05 -31.76 13.30
C ILE A 367 22.86 -31.18 14.04
N ALA A 368 23.01 -29.94 14.50
CA ALA A 368 21.97 -29.20 15.18
C ALA A 368 21.13 -28.36 14.23
N ALA A 369 21.75 -27.82 13.18
CA ALA A 369 21.06 -27.02 12.17
C ALA A 369 21.86 -26.97 10.86
N VAL A 370 21.13 -26.99 9.75
CA VAL A 370 21.64 -26.70 8.41
C VAL A 370 21.05 -25.35 7.98
N ASN A 371 21.81 -24.28 8.19
CA ASN A 371 21.34 -22.90 8.02
C ASN A 371 21.58 -22.32 6.63
N GLY A 372 22.39 -22.99 5.80
CA GLY A 372 22.73 -22.55 4.45
C GLY A 372 23.67 -23.53 3.77
N PRO A 373 23.98 -23.34 2.47
CA PRO A 373 24.79 -24.30 1.70
C PRO A 373 26.19 -24.53 2.28
N SER A 374 26.73 -23.54 2.98
CA SER A 374 28.01 -23.59 3.67
C SER A 374 27.91 -23.10 5.13
N ALA A 375 26.77 -23.31 5.79
CA ALA A 375 26.53 -22.85 7.15
C ALA A 375 25.81 -23.94 7.97
N VAL A 376 26.58 -24.66 8.78
CA VAL A 376 26.08 -25.77 9.60
C VAL A 376 26.40 -25.52 11.08
N VAL A 377 25.54 -25.96 11.97
CA VAL A 377 25.78 -25.96 13.42
C VAL A 377 25.90 -27.40 13.90
N VAL A 378 26.98 -27.69 14.61
CA VAL A 378 27.24 -28.98 15.24
C VAL A 378 27.05 -28.86 16.75
N SER A 379 26.43 -29.84 17.39
CA SER A 379 26.22 -29.88 18.83
C SER A 379 26.61 -31.23 19.44
N GLY A 380 27.02 -31.22 20.70
CA GLY A 380 27.32 -32.43 21.47
C GLY A 380 28.24 -32.11 22.65
N ASN A 381 28.89 -33.15 23.19
CA ASN A 381 29.78 -33.00 24.33
C ASN A 381 30.90 -31.95 24.07
N GLN A 382 31.19 -31.14 25.07
CA GLN A 382 32.17 -30.06 24.98
C GLN A 382 33.54 -30.52 24.46
N GLN A 383 34.08 -31.63 24.96
CA GLN A 383 35.40 -32.13 24.57
C GLN A 383 35.44 -32.60 23.11
N ALA A 384 34.35 -33.21 22.63
CA ALA A 384 34.22 -33.63 21.23
C ALA A 384 34.13 -32.41 20.30
N ILE A 385 33.41 -31.37 20.70
CA ILE A 385 33.37 -30.12 19.92
C ILE A 385 34.74 -29.42 19.91
N ASP A 386 35.47 -29.39 21.03
CA ASP A 386 36.79 -28.77 21.09
C ASP A 386 37.79 -29.50 20.18
N THR A 387 37.68 -30.84 20.10
CA THR A 387 38.46 -31.67 19.16
C THR A 387 38.10 -31.38 17.70
N LEU A 388 36.81 -31.26 17.38
CA LEU A 388 36.35 -30.87 16.05
C LEU A 388 36.85 -29.47 15.69
N ALA A 389 36.78 -28.50 16.62
CA ALA A 389 37.24 -27.14 16.39
C ALA A 389 38.74 -27.08 16.08
N GLU A 390 39.57 -27.87 16.77
CA GLU A 390 41.00 -28.00 16.46
C GLU A 390 41.23 -28.64 15.09
N THR A 391 40.48 -29.69 14.75
CA THR A 391 40.55 -30.33 13.42
C THR A 391 40.19 -29.35 12.31
N LEU A 392 39.11 -28.57 12.49
CA LEU A 392 38.68 -27.54 11.55
C LEU A 392 39.70 -26.40 11.44
N ARG A 393 40.35 -26.03 12.54
CA ARG A 393 41.45 -25.04 12.55
C ARG A 393 42.63 -25.50 11.70
N GLN A 394 43.03 -26.77 11.83
CA GLN A 394 44.10 -27.37 11.03
C GLN A 394 43.75 -27.46 9.54
N ARG A 395 42.46 -27.60 9.22
CA ARG A 395 41.93 -27.59 7.84
C ARG A 395 41.59 -26.19 7.33
N GLU A 396 41.91 -25.14 8.09
CA GLU A 396 41.60 -23.74 7.78
C GLU A 396 40.10 -23.45 7.53
N VAL A 397 39.21 -24.28 8.09
CA VAL A 397 37.77 -24.09 8.00
C VAL A 397 37.31 -23.13 9.10
N ARG A 398 36.66 -22.04 8.70
CA ARG A 398 36.11 -21.04 9.62
C ARG A 398 35.04 -21.67 10.51
N HIS A 399 35.14 -21.43 11.81
CA HIS A 399 34.18 -21.89 12.81
C HIS A 399 34.07 -20.91 13.97
N LYS A 400 32.95 -20.95 14.70
CA LYS A 400 32.68 -20.09 15.85
C LYS A 400 31.89 -20.83 16.93
N ARG A 401 32.41 -20.81 18.16
CA ARG A 401 31.71 -21.31 19.35
C ARG A 401 30.46 -20.48 19.62
N LEU A 402 29.30 -21.14 19.76
CA LEU A 402 28.07 -20.46 20.14
C LEU A 402 28.03 -20.25 21.65
N ARG A 403 27.45 -19.13 22.09
CA ARG A 403 27.31 -18.78 23.52
C ARG A 403 26.08 -19.46 24.10
N VAL A 404 26.14 -20.78 24.24
CA VAL A 404 25.10 -21.63 24.83
C VAL A 404 25.76 -22.61 25.79
N SER A 405 25.04 -23.00 26.84
CA SER A 405 25.53 -23.92 27.88
C SER A 405 25.13 -25.38 27.64
N HIS A 406 24.38 -25.66 26.58
CA HIS A 406 23.84 -26.99 26.30
C HIS A 406 24.03 -27.35 24.83
N ALA A 407 24.03 -28.64 24.53
CA ALA A 407 24.03 -29.17 23.16
C ALA A 407 22.61 -29.40 22.66
N PHE A 408 21.90 -28.33 22.29
CA PHE A 408 20.56 -28.45 21.70
C PHE A 408 20.59 -29.25 20.39
N HIS A 409 19.47 -29.90 20.05
CA HIS A 409 19.32 -30.71 18.84
C HIS A 409 20.35 -31.84 18.74
N SER A 410 20.61 -32.50 19.88
CA SER A 410 21.55 -33.61 20.01
C SER A 410 21.06 -34.67 20.99
N ALA A 411 21.81 -35.76 21.11
CA ALA A 411 21.56 -36.82 22.09
C ALA A 411 21.49 -36.30 23.54
N ASP A 412 22.13 -35.16 23.84
CA ASP A 412 22.08 -34.57 25.19
C ASP A 412 20.66 -34.11 25.58
N MET A 413 19.73 -33.99 24.62
CA MET A 413 18.32 -33.70 24.90
C MET A 413 17.50 -34.94 25.25
N GLU A 414 18.00 -36.16 25.00
CA GLU A 414 17.27 -37.42 25.25
C GLU A 414 16.73 -37.57 26.69
N PRO A 415 17.46 -37.15 27.76
CA PRO A 415 16.98 -37.27 29.13
C PRO A 415 15.68 -36.50 29.42
N VAL A 416 15.41 -35.42 28.68
CA VAL A 416 14.25 -34.55 28.93
C VAL A 416 13.06 -34.86 28.02
N LEU A 417 13.23 -35.72 27.01
CA LEU A 417 12.20 -36.06 26.03
C LEU A 417 10.97 -36.78 26.63
N PRO A 418 11.07 -37.67 27.65
CA PRO A 418 9.90 -38.28 28.26
C PRO A 418 8.96 -37.25 28.91
N GLU A 419 9.51 -36.31 29.70
CA GLU A 419 8.73 -35.26 30.35
C GLU A 419 8.16 -34.27 29.32
N LEU A 420 8.91 -33.96 28.25
CA LEU A 420 8.41 -33.14 27.15
C LEU A 420 7.23 -33.80 26.43
N ARG A 421 7.29 -35.13 26.23
CA ARG A 421 6.18 -35.88 25.64
C ARG A 421 4.92 -35.80 26.49
N GLU A 422 5.05 -35.97 27.80
CA GLU A 422 3.92 -35.83 28.71
C GLU A 422 3.31 -34.41 28.64
N ALA A 423 4.15 -33.38 28.63
CA ALA A 423 3.71 -31.99 28.53
C ALA A 423 2.95 -31.72 27.22
N VAL A 424 3.50 -32.09 26.06
CA VAL A 424 2.86 -31.82 24.76
C VAL A 424 1.65 -32.72 24.48
N SER A 425 1.63 -33.94 25.00
CA SER A 425 0.45 -34.83 24.89
C SER A 425 -0.77 -34.34 25.69
N ALA A 426 -0.55 -33.46 26.67
CA ALA A 426 -1.62 -32.83 27.44
C ALA A 426 -2.26 -31.63 26.73
N LEU A 427 -1.67 -31.16 25.62
CA LEU A 427 -2.14 -30.00 24.88
C LEU A 427 -3.10 -30.42 23.76
N ALA A 428 -4.07 -29.55 23.48
CA ALA A 428 -4.91 -29.68 22.28
C ALA A 428 -4.15 -29.11 21.08
N LEU A 429 -3.79 -29.99 20.15
CA LEU A 429 -3.14 -29.63 18.88
C LEU A 429 -4.17 -29.71 17.75
N ASN A 430 -4.16 -28.73 16.86
CA ASN A 430 -5.05 -28.68 15.70
C ASN A 430 -4.27 -28.80 14.39
N GLU A 431 -4.95 -29.21 13.32
CA GLU A 431 -4.37 -29.14 11.98
C GLU A 431 -4.12 -27.67 11.60
N PRO A 432 -3.00 -27.37 10.91
CA PRO A 432 -2.70 -26.01 10.49
C PRO A 432 -3.71 -25.52 9.44
N HIS A 433 -4.23 -24.31 9.62
CA HIS A 433 -5.09 -23.62 8.64
C HIS A 433 -4.30 -22.72 7.68
N ALA A 434 -3.03 -22.46 7.97
CA ALA A 434 -2.11 -21.70 7.11
C ALA A 434 -0.98 -22.60 6.62
N HIS A 435 -0.42 -22.29 5.45
CA HIS A 435 0.69 -23.07 4.90
C HIS A 435 1.93 -22.88 5.78
N ILE A 436 2.43 -23.97 6.33
CA ILE A 436 3.64 -24.01 7.16
C ILE A 436 4.63 -25.03 6.60
N VAL A 437 5.92 -24.67 6.60
CA VAL A 437 7.03 -25.57 6.22
C VAL A 437 7.72 -26.05 7.50
N SER A 438 7.84 -27.37 7.62
CA SER A 438 8.42 -28.02 8.80
C SER A 438 9.93 -27.82 8.85
N ASN A 439 10.46 -27.29 9.96
CA ASN A 439 11.91 -27.13 10.13
C ASN A 439 12.62 -28.43 10.53
N VAL A 440 11.86 -29.47 10.85
CA VAL A 440 12.42 -30.77 11.22
C VAL A 440 12.57 -31.68 10.00
N THR A 441 11.69 -31.53 9.02
CA THR A 441 11.71 -32.33 7.79
C THR A 441 12.23 -31.56 6.58
N GLY A 442 12.25 -30.23 6.63
CA GLY A 442 12.59 -29.41 5.47
C GLY A 442 11.59 -29.61 4.33
N ALA A 443 10.31 -29.78 4.65
CA ALA A 443 9.27 -30.07 3.66
C ALA A 443 7.95 -29.45 4.08
N ASP A 444 7.02 -29.39 3.13
CA ASP A 444 5.63 -29.09 3.42
C ASP A 444 5.08 -30.05 4.47
N VAL A 445 4.33 -29.49 5.42
CA VAL A 445 3.69 -30.27 6.47
C VAL A 445 2.60 -31.16 5.88
N VAL A 446 2.61 -32.44 6.26
CA VAL A 446 1.55 -33.39 5.90
C VAL A 446 0.50 -33.47 7.00
N GLU A 447 -0.73 -33.86 6.64
CA GLU A 447 -1.83 -34.04 7.59
C GLU A 447 -1.44 -34.96 8.75
N GLY A 448 -1.81 -34.58 9.98
CA GLY A 448 -1.50 -35.30 11.20
C GLY A 448 -0.10 -35.02 11.77
N GLN A 449 0.82 -34.43 10.99
CA GLN A 449 2.23 -34.32 11.37
C GLN A 449 2.45 -33.37 12.55
N LEU A 450 1.85 -32.17 12.54
CA LEU A 450 2.02 -31.20 13.62
C LEU A 450 1.08 -31.44 14.81
N THR A 451 0.05 -32.26 14.62
CA THR A 451 -0.84 -32.72 15.70
C THR A 451 -0.29 -33.93 16.45
N ASP A 452 0.81 -34.52 15.98
CA ASP A 452 1.49 -35.63 16.65
C ASP A 452 2.44 -35.10 17.75
N PRO A 453 2.22 -35.43 19.04
CA PRO A 453 3.15 -35.11 20.13
C PRO A 453 4.60 -35.53 19.85
N ASP A 454 4.82 -36.65 19.18
CA ASP A 454 6.17 -37.15 18.89
C ASP A 454 6.91 -36.27 17.85
N TYR A 455 6.19 -35.48 17.03
CA TYR A 455 6.81 -34.46 16.19
C TYR A 455 7.57 -33.44 17.03
N TRP A 456 6.92 -32.89 18.06
CA TRP A 456 7.45 -31.86 18.96
C TRP A 456 8.52 -32.40 19.91
N VAL A 457 8.45 -33.68 20.28
CA VAL A 457 9.55 -34.35 20.98
C VAL A 457 10.77 -34.48 20.05
N GLY A 458 10.53 -34.89 18.80
CA GLY A 458 11.57 -34.96 17.77
C GLY A 458 12.16 -33.59 17.42
N HIS A 459 11.37 -32.51 17.50
CA HIS A 459 11.77 -31.13 17.21
C HIS A 459 12.93 -30.63 18.06
N VAL A 460 12.99 -31.03 19.33
CA VAL A 460 14.06 -30.64 20.26
C VAL A 460 15.33 -31.48 20.05
N ARG A 461 15.21 -32.63 19.38
CA ARG A 461 16.28 -33.63 19.22
C ARG A 461 16.92 -33.66 17.84
N ARG A 462 16.16 -33.39 16.79
CA ARG A 462 16.56 -33.49 15.37
C ARG A 462 17.15 -32.16 14.85
N PRO A 463 17.94 -32.19 13.77
CA PRO A 463 18.47 -30.96 13.17
C PRO A 463 17.37 -30.02 12.69
N VAL A 464 17.65 -28.72 12.75
CA VAL A 464 16.85 -27.67 12.10
C VAL A 464 17.26 -27.54 10.63
N GLU A 465 16.40 -27.99 9.72
CA GLU A 465 16.55 -27.98 8.25
C GLU A 465 16.21 -26.61 7.64
N PHE A 466 16.79 -25.53 8.16
CA PHE A 466 16.46 -24.15 7.77
C PHE A 466 16.74 -23.84 6.30
N LEU A 467 17.88 -24.31 5.77
CA LEU A 467 18.21 -24.21 4.34
C LEU A 467 17.06 -24.77 3.50
N ARG A 468 16.64 -26.00 3.82
CA ARG A 468 15.63 -26.70 3.05
C ARG A 468 14.26 -26.01 3.16
N CYS A 469 13.91 -25.45 4.31
CA CYS A 469 12.69 -24.65 4.44
C CYS A 469 12.66 -23.45 3.50
N ALA A 470 13.78 -22.72 3.40
CA ALA A 470 13.90 -21.58 2.50
C ALA A 470 13.85 -22.02 1.03
N GLU A 471 14.47 -23.14 0.67
CA GLU A 471 14.37 -23.74 -0.67
C GLU A 471 12.93 -24.09 -1.04
N VAL A 472 12.18 -24.74 -0.13
CA VAL A 472 10.76 -25.05 -0.34
C VAL A 472 9.94 -23.77 -0.57
N CYS A 473 10.21 -22.70 0.19
CA CYS A 473 9.57 -21.40 -0.02
C CYS A 473 9.87 -20.84 -1.43
N LEU A 474 11.12 -20.91 -1.87
CA LEU A 474 11.53 -20.49 -3.22
C LEU A 474 10.86 -21.33 -4.31
N ASP A 475 10.79 -22.65 -4.14
CA ASP A 475 10.10 -23.58 -5.04
C ASP A 475 8.60 -23.25 -5.15
N HIS A 476 8.00 -22.77 -4.06
CA HIS A 476 6.62 -22.27 -4.04
C HIS A 476 6.44 -20.87 -4.64
N GLY A 477 7.51 -20.26 -5.15
CA GLY A 477 7.46 -18.95 -5.82
C GLY A 477 7.39 -17.77 -4.85
N VAL A 478 7.90 -17.91 -3.62
CA VAL A 478 8.05 -16.79 -2.69
C VAL A 478 8.99 -15.75 -3.29
N THR A 479 8.56 -14.49 -3.25
CA THR A 479 9.32 -13.35 -3.77
C THR A 479 9.75 -12.39 -2.66
N LEU A 480 9.25 -12.57 -1.43
CA LEU A 480 9.61 -11.77 -0.28
C LEU A 480 9.64 -12.63 0.99
N PHE A 481 10.78 -12.63 1.67
CA PHE A 481 10.93 -13.16 3.02
C PHE A 481 10.88 -12.02 4.02
N VAL A 482 10.17 -12.20 5.14
CA VAL A 482 10.08 -11.22 6.24
C VAL A 482 10.45 -11.90 7.55
N GLU A 483 11.61 -11.55 8.12
CA GLU A 483 12.04 -12.02 9.43
C GLU A 483 11.31 -11.29 10.56
N ILE A 484 10.66 -12.05 11.44
CA ILE A 484 10.05 -11.61 12.70
C ILE A 484 10.92 -12.09 13.85
N GLY A 485 11.26 -11.18 14.76
CA GLY A 485 12.10 -11.50 15.90
C GLY A 485 12.76 -10.27 16.52
N PRO A 486 13.50 -10.41 17.62
CA PRO A 486 14.10 -9.26 18.28
C PRO A 486 15.32 -8.68 17.54
N SER A 487 16.08 -9.50 16.80
CA SER A 487 17.29 -9.07 16.10
C SER A 487 17.45 -9.87 14.79
N PRO A 488 18.00 -9.27 13.71
CA PRO A 488 18.05 -9.92 12.38
C PRO A 488 19.13 -11.00 12.33
N ALA A 489 18.81 -12.20 12.79
CA ALA A 489 19.73 -13.33 12.83
C ALA A 489 19.61 -14.21 11.59
N LEU A 490 18.40 -14.29 11.00
CA LEU A 490 18.08 -15.14 9.87
C LEU A 490 18.20 -14.40 8.53
N THR A 491 18.02 -13.08 8.52
CA THR A 491 18.09 -12.25 7.31
C THR A 491 19.39 -12.47 6.52
N PRO A 492 20.60 -12.45 7.12
CA PRO A 492 21.81 -12.74 6.36
C PRO A 492 21.84 -14.16 5.78
N MET A 493 21.33 -15.15 6.51
CA MET A 493 21.29 -16.55 6.06
C MET A 493 20.33 -16.72 4.88
N LEU A 494 19.17 -16.09 4.94
CA LEU A 494 18.20 -16.07 3.84
C LEU A 494 18.75 -15.37 2.61
N SER A 495 19.42 -14.23 2.78
CA SER A 495 20.07 -13.52 1.68
C SER A 495 21.13 -14.38 0.98
N ASP A 496 21.94 -15.12 1.75
CA ASP A 496 22.92 -16.06 1.20
C ASP A 496 22.23 -17.19 0.42
N ILE A 497 21.13 -17.75 0.95
CA ILE A 497 20.36 -18.82 0.28
C ILE A 497 19.72 -18.30 -1.01
N VAL A 498 19.05 -17.16 -0.98
CA VAL A 498 18.40 -16.52 -2.14
C VAL A 498 19.44 -16.24 -3.24
N THR A 499 20.61 -15.72 -2.85
CA THR A 499 21.71 -15.44 -3.78
C THR A 499 22.25 -16.73 -4.39
N ALA A 500 22.47 -17.77 -3.58
CA ALA A 500 22.96 -19.07 -4.06
C ALA A 500 21.97 -19.76 -5.03
N HIS A 501 20.67 -19.47 -4.90
CA HIS A 501 19.62 -19.96 -5.80
C HIS A 501 19.38 -19.07 -7.03
N GLU A 502 20.16 -18.00 -7.20
CA GLU A 502 19.96 -17.00 -8.27
C GLU A 502 18.51 -16.46 -8.32
N SER A 503 17.84 -16.42 -7.16
CA SER A 503 16.44 -16.01 -7.05
C SER A 503 16.32 -14.49 -6.97
N PRO A 504 15.31 -13.87 -7.60
CA PRO A 504 15.03 -12.44 -7.47
C PRO A 504 14.29 -12.09 -6.16
N ALA A 505 14.06 -13.06 -5.27
CA ALA A 505 13.35 -12.83 -4.01
C ALA A 505 14.07 -11.80 -3.14
N GLN A 506 13.30 -11.00 -2.43
CA GLN A 506 13.81 -10.01 -1.47
C GLN A 506 13.76 -10.59 -0.06
N VAL A 507 14.64 -10.09 0.82
CA VAL A 507 14.67 -10.45 2.23
C VAL A 507 14.61 -9.16 3.04
N SER A 508 13.54 -9.00 3.81
CA SER A 508 13.31 -7.87 4.71
C SER A 508 13.31 -8.33 6.16
N SER A 509 13.66 -7.43 7.07
CA SER A 509 13.70 -7.73 8.50
C SER A 509 12.79 -6.80 9.29
N ALA A 510 11.77 -7.37 9.93
CA ALA A 510 11.10 -6.73 11.05
C ALA A 510 11.87 -6.91 12.37
N ALA A 511 12.94 -7.70 12.36
CA ALA A 511 13.80 -7.87 13.51
C ALA A 511 14.79 -6.72 13.62
N LEU A 512 14.68 -5.95 14.72
CA LEU A 512 15.33 -4.65 14.86
C LEU A 512 16.16 -4.60 16.14
N ARG A 513 17.49 -4.48 15.98
CA ARG A 513 18.41 -4.17 17.09
C ARG A 513 18.90 -2.73 17.01
N GLY A 514 18.88 -2.02 18.13
CA GLY A 514 19.42 -0.65 18.25
C GLY A 514 18.36 0.40 18.55
N ASP A 515 18.79 1.67 18.63
CA ASP A 515 18.04 2.74 19.28
C ASP A 515 16.97 3.41 18.40
N ASP A 516 16.86 3.06 17.12
CA ASP A 516 15.96 3.71 16.15
C ASP A 516 14.97 2.73 15.50
N VAL A 517 14.10 2.14 16.33
CA VAL A 517 13.06 1.20 15.88
C VAL A 517 12.05 1.88 14.96
N GLN A 518 11.72 3.15 15.18
CA GLN A 518 10.77 3.90 14.35
C GLN A 518 11.27 4.05 12.91
N HIS A 519 12.54 4.44 12.72
CA HIS A 519 13.16 4.51 11.40
C HIS A 519 13.12 3.16 10.70
N LYS A 520 13.52 2.10 11.40
CA LYS A 520 13.55 0.75 10.81
C LYS A 520 12.16 0.22 10.46
N LEU A 521 11.12 0.58 11.21
CA LEU A 521 9.73 0.27 10.85
C LEU A 521 9.27 1.08 9.62
N ALA A 522 9.71 2.34 9.47
CA ALA A 522 9.49 3.11 8.26
C ALA A 522 10.23 2.51 7.06
N GLU A 523 11.46 2.01 7.22
CA GLU A 523 12.20 1.27 6.18
C GLU A 523 11.46 -0.01 5.79
N LEU A 524 11.11 -0.86 6.77
CA LEU A 524 10.38 -2.09 6.54
C LEU A 524 9.07 -1.83 5.78
N THR A 525 8.23 -0.90 6.25
CA THR A 525 6.96 -0.59 5.57
C THR A 525 7.18 -0.05 4.17
N GLY A 526 8.25 0.73 3.94
CA GLY A 526 8.69 1.16 2.62
C GLY A 526 9.12 0.00 1.71
N GLU A 527 9.86 -0.97 2.23
CA GLU A 527 10.25 -2.20 1.51
C GLU A 527 9.02 -3.06 1.16
N LEU A 528 8.10 -3.23 2.10
CA LEU A 528 6.84 -3.93 1.86
C LEU A 528 6.03 -3.23 0.74
N PHE A 529 6.00 -1.90 0.75
CA PHE A 529 5.35 -1.11 -0.31
C PHE A 529 5.96 -1.38 -1.68
N THR A 530 7.29 -1.29 -1.80
CA THR A 530 7.98 -1.51 -3.08
C THR A 530 7.91 -2.96 -3.55
N ALA A 531 7.86 -3.91 -2.62
CA ALA A 531 7.67 -5.33 -2.90
C ALA A 531 6.24 -5.69 -3.34
N GLY A 532 5.27 -4.77 -3.25
CA GLY A 532 3.90 -5.03 -3.73
C GLY A 532 2.86 -5.27 -2.64
N VAL A 533 3.25 -5.29 -1.37
CA VAL A 533 2.38 -5.67 -0.26
C VAL A 533 1.29 -4.63 -0.03
N ALA A 534 0.04 -5.08 0.09
CA ALA A 534 -1.11 -4.23 0.35
C ALA A 534 -1.27 -3.99 1.86
N LEU A 535 -0.65 -2.91 2.35
CA LEU A 535 -0.80 -2.46 3.74
C LEU A 535 -2.00 -1.53 3.93
N ASP A 536 -2.58 -1.53 5.13
CA ASP A 536 -3.50 -0.50 5.60
C ASP A 536 -2.70 0.72 6.07
N TRP A 537 -2.45 1.65 5.14
CA TRP A 537 -1.67 2.85 5.42
C TRP A 537 -2.32 3.78 6.43
N ALA A 538 -3.65 3.79 6.55
CA ALA A 538 -4.30 4.57 7.59
C ALA A 538 -3.91 4.02 8.97
N ALA A 539 -3.97 2.68 9.15
CA ALA A 539 -3.55 2.03 10.39
C ALA A 539 -2.06 2.24 10.70
N VAL A 540 -1.18 2.21 9.69
CA VAL A 540 0.27 2.48 9.86
C VAL A 540 0.50 3.89 10.38
N PHE A 541 -0.06 4.91 9.73
CA PHE A 541 0.16 6.32 10.12
C PHE A 541 -0.59 6.69 11.41
N ASP A 542 -1.77 6.13 11.67
CA ASP A 542 -2.49 6.30 12.94
C ASP A 542 -1.67 5.73 14.12
N ALA A 543 -1.02 4.58 13.92
CA ALA A 543 -0.13 3.97 14.92
C ALA A 543 1.16 4.80 15.17
N MET A 544 1.56 5.64 14.21
CA MET A 544 2.63 6.63 14.37
C MET A 544 2.13 7.96 14.96
N GLY A 545 0.83 8.11 15.22
CA GLY A 545 0.23 9.33 15.76
C GLY A 545 0.03 10.45 14.73
N ILE A 546 0.07 10.13 13.43
CA ILE A 546 -0.04 11.09 12.33
C ILE A 546 -1.42 10.93 11.69
N SER A 547 -2.31 11.92 11.85
CA SER A 547 -3.71 11.83 11.40
C SER A 547 -4.10 12.86 10.33
N GLU A 548 -3.32 13.93 10.18
CA GLU A 548 -3.65 15.05 9.30
C GLU A 548 -3.15 14.84 7.86
N GLU A 549 -3.97 15.27 6.90
CA GLU A 549 -3.69 15.21 5.47
C GLU A 549 -3.59 16.63 4.89
N VAL A 550 -2.83 16.78 3.79
CA VAL A 550 -2.59 18.02 3.07
C VAL A 550 -2.86 17.84 1.57
N ASP A 551 -3.23 18.94 0.91
CA ASP A 551 -3.38 18.97 -0.54
C ASP A 551 -2.00 18.75 -1.20
N LEU A 552 -1.88 17.67 -1.98
CA LEU A 552 -0.67 17.36 -2.74
C LEU A 552 -0.87 17.57 -4.24
N PRO A 553 0.20 17.78 -5.03
CA PRO A 553 0.09 17.85 -6.47
C PRO A 553 -0.59 16.62 -7.08
N THR A 554 -1.31 16.85 -8.18
CA THR A 554 -1.95 15.78 -8.97
C THR A 554 -0.92 14.99 -9.77
N TYR A 555 -1.37 13.86 -10.34
CA TYR A 555 -0.55 12.92 -11.07
C TYR A 555 0.22 13.53 -12.26
N ALA A 556 1.49 13.18 -12.38
CA ALA A 556 2.37 13.61 -13.48
C ALA A 556 2.11 12.82 -14.78
N PHE A 557 1.01 13.18 -15.47
CA PHE A 557 0.67 12.61 -16.78
C PHE A 557 1.79 12.77 -17.81
N GLN A 558 2.12 11.66 -18.48
CA GLN A 558 3.07 11.62 -19.59
C GLN A 558 2.31 11.85 -20.90
N HIS A 559 2.12 13.12 -21.26
CA HIS A 559 1.30 13.48 -22.42
C HIS A 559 1.96 13.08 -23.74
N LYS A 560 1.17 12.45 -24.60
CA LYS A 560 1.45 12.30 -26.04
C LYS A 560 0.34 13.00 -26.82
N ARG A 561 0.67 13.51 -28.01
CA ARG A 561 -0.32 14.11 -28.90
C ARG A 561 -1.11 12.99 -29.57
N TYR A 562 -2.39 12.91 -29.26
CA TYR A 562 -3.35 12.08 -29.97
C TYR A 562 -4.31 12.99 -30.72
N TRP A 563 -4.20 13.02 -32.05
CA TRP A 563 -5.05 13.82 -32.90
C TRP A 563 -5.24 13.10 -34.24
N LEU A 564 -6.49 12.98 -34.69
CA LEU A 564 -6.77 12.49 -36.03
C LEU A 564 -6.46 13.63 -37.01
N GLU A 565 -5.35 13.50 -37.73
CA GLU A 565 -5.03 14.42 -38.82
C GLU A 565 -5.88 14.01 -40.02
N GLU A 566 -6.68 14.95 -40.55
CA GLU A 566 -7.34 14.71 -41.83
C GLU A 566 -6.24 14.43 -42.87
N PRO A 567 -6.29 13.31 -43.62
CA PRO A 567 -5.35 13.11 -44.71
C PRO A 567 -5.48 14.30 -45.65
N ALA A 568 -4.35 14.94 -45.96
CA ALA A 568 -4.30 16.13 -46.80
C ALA A 568 -5.22 15.90 -48.01
N ARG A 569 -6.27 16.73 -48.15
CA ARG A 569 -7.16 16.70 -49.32
C ARG A 569 -6.27 16.82 -50.55
N ALA A 570 -6.07 15.71 -51.26
CA ALA A 570 -5.51 15.77 -52.61
C ALA A 570 -6.38 16.76 -53.39
N PRO A 571 -5.78 17.68 -54.18
CA PRO A 571 -6.55 18.64 -54.94
C PRO A 571 -7.58 17.87 -55.77
N ALA A 572 -8.85 18.27 -55.66
CA ALA A 572 -9.96 17.58 -56.28
C ALA A 572 -9.75 17.50 -57.80
N THR A 573 -9.17 16.41 -58.28
CA THR A 573 -9.26 16.01 -59.67
C THR A 573 -10.72 15.61 -59.88
N GLY A 574 -11.37 16.31 -60.82
CA GLY A 574 -12.81 16.34 -61.09
C GLY A 574 -13.63 15.12 -60.70
N HIS A 575 -14.81 15.40 -60.16
CA HIS A 575 -15.85 14.42 -59.82
C HIS A 575 -15.99 13.32 -60.89
N LEU A 576 -15.41 12.15 -60.63
CA LEU A 576 -15.82 10.90 -61.28
C LEU A 576 -17.24 10.61 -60.77
N SER A 577 -18.20 10.42 -61.69
CA SER A 577 -19.58 10.10 -61.31
C SER A 577 -19.63 8.82 -60.48
N ALA A 578 -20.61 8.71 -59.58
CA ALA A 578 -20.81 7.53 -58.72
C ALA A 578 -20.91 6.22 -59.53
N ASP A 579 -21.37 6.31 -60.78
CA ASP A 579 -21.46 5.19 -61.72
C ASP A 579 -20.08 4.65 -62.12
N LEU A 580 -19.09 5.54 -62.33
CA LEU A 580 -17.71 5.16 -62.65
C LEU A 580 -17.01 4.45 -61.49
N LEU A 581 -17.27 4.89 -60.25
CA LEU A 581 -16.77 4.25 -59.04
C LEU A 581 -17.38 2.85 -58.81
N GLN A 582 -18.67 2.66 -59.11
CA GLN A 582 -19.31 1.34 -59.04
C GLN A 582 -18.80 0.38 -60.11
N LEU A 583 -18.54 0.86 -61.33
CA LEU A 583 -17.97 0.06 -62.42
C LEU A 583 -16.53 -0.38 -62.09
N ALA A 584 -15.71 0.50 -61.52
CA ALA A 584 -14.35 0.18 -61.09
C ALA A 584 -14.32 -0.83 -59.93
N ALA A 585 -15.23 -0.72 -58.97
CA ALA A 585 -15.32 -1.63 -57.82
C ALA A 585 -15.71 -3.08 -58.20
N ARG A 586 -16.42 -3.26 -59.32
CA ARG A 586 -16.81 -4.59 -59.83
C ARG A 586 -15.74 -5.24 -60.72
N ALA A 587 -14.62 -4.54 -60.95
CA ALA A 587 -13.48 -5.01 -61.74
C ALA A 587 -13.83 -5.46 -63.18
N ASP A 588 -14.91 -4.91 -63.75
CA ASP A 588 -15.31 -5.13 -65.14
C ASP A 588 -14.60 -4.10 -66.03
N ALA A 589 -13.38 -4.45 -66.44
CA ALA A 589 -12.51 -3.60 -67.24
C ALA A 589 -13.14 -3.21 -68.59
N ASP A 590 -13.90 -4.13 -69.20
CA ASP A 590 -14.55 -3.90 -70.50
C ASP A 590 -15.71 -2.92 -70.39
N ALA A 591 -16.50 -2.98 -69.31
CA ALA A 591 -17.58 -2.03 -69.08
C ALA A 591 -17.06 -0.64 -68.72
N LEU A 592 -15.95 -0.56 -67.97
CA LEU A 592 -15.32 0.70 -67.59
C LEU A 592 -14.63 1.38 -68.80
N ALA A 593 -13.99 0.60 -69.67
CA ALA A 593 -13.37 1.09 -70.91
C ALA A 593 -14.41 1.69 -71.86
N ARG A 594 -15.57 1.02 -72.03
CA ARG A 594 -16.69 1.55 -72.82
C ARG A 594 -17.28 2.84 -72.25
N ALA A 595 -17.42 2.95 -70.92
CA ALA A 595 -17.96 4.14 -70.27
C ALA A 595 -17.03 5.36 -70.37
N LEU A 596 -15.71 5.13 -70.45
CA LEU A 596 -14.69 6.18 -70.54
C LEU A 596 -14.24 6.47 -71.99
N GLY A 597 -14.67 5.67 -72.97
CA GLY A 597 -14.23 5.78 -74.36
C GLY A 597 -12.76 5.44 -74.57
N LEU A 598 -12.19 4.58 -73.71
CA LEU A 598 -10.79 4.17 -73.73
C LEU A 598 -10.64 2.73 -74.24
N ASP A 599 -9.43 2.38 -74.70
CA ASP A 599 -9.11 1.01 -75.09
C ASP A 599 -9.04 0.09 -73.86
N ALA A 600 -9.63 -1.10 -73.96
CA ALA A 600 -9.80 -2.02 -72.84
C ALA A 600 -8.46 -2.60 -72.35
N ASP A 601 -7.52 -2.84 -73.28
CA ASP A 601 -6.20 -3.39 -72.96
C ASP A 601 -5.31 -2.37 -72.23
N ASP A 602 -5.45 -1.08 -72.53
CA ASP A 602 -4.75 0.01 -71.83
C ASP A 602 -5.28 0.21 -70.40
N LEU A 603 -6.60 0.15 -70.22
CA LEU A 603 -7.22 0.31 -68.92
C LEU A 603 -6.90 -0.86 -67.98
N ALA A 604 -6.84 -2.09 -68.52
CA ALA A 604 -6.45 -3.28 -67.77
C ALA A 604 -5.01 -3.18 -67.24
N ARG A 605 -4.07 -2.62 -68.02
CA ARG A 605 -2.69 -2.38 -67.60
C ARG A 605 -2.57 -1.34 -66.50
N MET A 606 -3.41 -0.29 -66.52
CA MET A 606 -3.38 0.79 -65.51
C MET A 606 -3.95 0.36 -64.15
N LEU A 607 -4.85 -0.62 -64.11
CA LEU A 607 -5.51 -1.09 -62.88
C LEU A 607 -4.75 -2.21 -62.14
N GLU A 608 -3.71 -2.78 -62.78
CA GLU A 608 -2.88 -3.85 -62.23
C GLU A 608 -2.21 -3.51 -60.87
N PRO A 609 -1.70 -2.29 -60.61
CA PRO A 609 -1.12 -1.92 -59.31
C PRO A 609 -2.16 -1.88 -58.19
N VAL A 610 -3.40 -1.49 -58.49
CA VAL A 610 -4.51 -1.38 -57.52
C VAL A 610 -5.00 -2.78 -57.13
N ARG A 611 -5.03 -3.72 -58.08
CA ARG A 611 -5.31 -5.14 -57.77
C ARG A 611 -4.25 -5.73 -56.84
N ARG A 612 -2.97 -5.35 -56.99
CA ARG A 612 -1.89 -5.80 -56.11
C ARG A 612 -1.94 -5.19 -54.70
N SER A 613 -2.47 -3.96 -54.54
CA SER A 613 -2.54 -3.30 -53.23
C SER A 613 -3.68 -3.84 -52.34
N GLN A 614 -4.75 -4.37 -52.93
CA GLN A 614 -5.86 -5.01 -52.17
C GLN A 614 -5.50 -6.40 -51.62
N SER A 615 -4.36 -6.97 -52.03
CA SER A 615 -3.84 -8.24 -51.53
C SER A 615 -2.84 -8.11 -50.36
N SER A 616 -2.57 -6.90 -49.85
CA SER A 616 -1.75 -6.72 -48.65
C SER A 616 -2.58 -6.91 -47.38
N PRO A 617 -2.14 -7.71 -46.40
CA PRO A 617 -2.90 -7.93 -45.17
C PRO A 617 -2.91 -6.66 -44.30
N ALA A 618 -4.06 -6.37 -43.69
CA ALA A 618 -4.21 -5.28 -42.73
C ALA A 618 -3.27 -5.48 -41.51
N PRO A 619 -2.82 -4.38 -40.86
CA PRO A 619 -2.03 -4.47 -39.63
C PRO A 619 -2.79 -5.26 -38.55
N ARG A 620 -2.05 -6.05 -37.76
CA ARG A 620 -2.64 -6.98 -36.78
C ARG A 620 -3.16 -6.26 -35.53
N PRO A 621 -4.21 -6.78 -34.85
CA PRO A 621 -4.87 -6.14 -33.70
C PRO A 621 -4.03 -5.94 -32.43
N SER A 622 -2.87 -6.58 -32.29
CA SER A 622 -2.12 -6.66 -31.03
C SER A 622 -1.59 -5.32 -30.51
N ASP A 623 -1.30 -4.35 -31.40
CA ASP A 623 -0.70 -3.07 -30.99
C ASP A 623 -1.75 -2.08 -30.41
N LEU A 624 -3.04 -2.39 -30.57
CA LEU A 624 -4.15 -1.60 -30.03
C LEU A 624 -4.64 -2.14 -28.67
N GLU A 625 -4.47 -3.42 -28.39
CA GLU A 625 -4.92 -4.04 -27.13
C GLU A 625 -4.21 -3.43 -25.91
N ASP A 626 -2.93 -3.08 -26.01
CA ASP A 626 -2.17 -2.42 -24.93
C ASP A 626 -2.59 -0.94 -24.68
N LEU A 627 -3.37 -0.35 -25.61
CA LEU A 627 -3.88 1.03 -25.52
C LEU A 627 -5.37 1.09 -25.17
N LEU A 628 -6.06 -0.04 -25.18
CA LEU A 628 -7.45 -0.15 -24.81
C LEU A 628 -7.54 -0.36 -23.30
N TYR A 629 -8.28 0.51 -22.62
CA TYR A 629 -8.74 0.20 -21.27
C TYR A 629 -9.99 -0.68 -21.40
N GLU A 630 -9.97 -1.84 -20.77
CA GLU A 630 -11.19 -2.60 -20.56
C GLU A 630 -11.86 -2.06 -19.28
N THR A 631 -12.90 -1.26 -19.44
CA THR A 631 -13.79 -0.94 -18.32
C THR A 631 -14.63 -2.18 -18.00
N THR A 632 -14.11 -3.03 -17.12
CA THR A 632 -14.92 -4.05 -16.47
C THR A 632 -15.72 -3.38 -15.36
N TRP A 633 -17.02 -3.25 -15.58
CA TRP A 633 -17.96 -2.94 -14.51
C TRP A 633 -18.11 -4.19 -13.66
N VAL A 634 -17.34 -4.28 -12.59
CA VAL A 634 -17.65 -5.23 -11.52
C VAL A 634 -18.93 -4.71 -10.88
N THR A 635 -19.97 -5.53 -10.84
CA THR A 635 -21.14 -5.24 -10.02
C THR A 635 -20.67 -5.18 -8.58
N ALA A 636 -20.32 -3.98 -8.10
CA ALA A 636 -20.15 -3.76 -6.69
C ALA A 636 -21.50 -4.11 -6.07
N SER A 637 -21.59 -5.25 -5.39
CA SER A 637 -22.65 -5.44 -4.41
C SER A 637 -22.42 -4.31 -3.42
N PRO A 638 -23.32 -3.30 -3.36
CA PRO A 638 -23.10 -2.20 -2.44
C PRO A 638 -23.07 -2.83 -1.05
N THR A 639 -21.91 -2.82 -0.41
CA THR A 639 -21.86 -2.88 1.04
C THR A 639 -22.63 -1.65 1.49
N LEU A 640 -23.91 -1.87 1.86
CA LEU A 640 -24.78 -0.90 2.52
C LEU A 640 -24.21 -0.60 3.92
N GLY A 641 -22.98 -0.09 3.98
CA GLY A 641 -22.24 0.16 5.22
C GLY A 641 -22.50 1.56 5.79
N ARG A 642 -23.09 2.47 5.01
CA ARG A 642 -23.56 3.75 5.52
C ARG A 642 -24.93 4.07 4.96
N ARG A 643 -25.95 3.93 5.80
CA ARG A 643 -27.27 4.53 5.56
C ARG A 643 -27.06 6.04 5.47
N PRO A 644 -27.53 6.70 4.41
CA PRO A 644 -27.43 8.14 4.32
C PRO A 644 -28.35 8.74 5.41
N SER A 645 -27.77 9.47 6.36
CA SER A 645 -28.48 10.12 7.46
C SER A 645 -28.66 11.61 7.17
N GLY A 646 -29.89 12.11 7.24
CA GLY A 646 -30.19 13.53 7.03
C GLY A 646 -31.65 13.80 6.68
N SER A 647 -32.02 15.07 6.56
CA SER A 647 -33.33 15.50 6.08
C SER A 647 -33.32 15.60 4.56
N TYR A 648 -34.16 14.82 3.88
CA TYR A 648 -34.29 14.83 2.43
C TYR A 648 -35.54 15.62 2.02
N VAL A 649 -35.36 16.62 1.17
CA VAL A 649 -36.47 17.36 0.54
C VAL A 649 -36.54 16.95 -0.93
N LEU A 650 -37.65 16.33 -1.30
CA LEU A 650 -37.93 15.95 -2.69
C LEU A 650 -38.83 17.03 -3.32
N VAL A 651 -38.27 17.82 -4.22
CA VAL A 651 -39.03 18.85 -4.96
C VAL A 651 -39.51 18.24 -6.28
N THR A 652 -40.82 18.21 -6.49
CA THR A 652 -41.45 17.62 -7.68
C THR A 652 -42.44 18.58 -8.33
N SER A 653 -42.69 18.41 -9.64
CA SER A 653 -43.81 19.02 -10.35
C SER A 653 -45.08 18.17 -10.23
N ALA A 654 -46.26 18.76 -10.45
CA ALA A 654 -47.53 18.03 -10.45
C ALA A 654 -47.58 16.87 -11.46
N SER A 655 -46.78 16.94 -12.53
CA SER A 655 -46.71 15.90 -13.57
C SER A 655 -45.87 14.68 -13.18
N SER A 656 -45.13 14.73 -12.07
CA SER A 656 -44.16 13.69 -11.68
C SER A 656 -44.53 13.00 -10.35
N LEU A 657 -45.77 13.15 -9.89
CA LEU A 657 -46.22 12.72 -8.55
C LEU A 657 -46.01 11.22 -8.29
N ALA A 658 -46.24 10.36 -9.29
CA ALA A 658 -46.03 8.92 -9.17
C ALA A 658 -44.55 8.54 -9.00
N LEU A 659 -43.65 9.25 -9.71
CA LEU A 659 -42.21 9.06 -9.59
C LEU A 659 -41.71 9.57 -8.22
N ALA A 660 -42.26 10.68 -7.75
CA ALA A 660 -41.94 11.24 -6.44
C ALA A 660 -42.38 10.32 -5.29
N GLN A 661 -43.55 9.70 -5.40
CA GLN A 661 -44.04 8.69 -4.46
C GLN A 661 -43.14 7.45 -4.45
N ALA A 662 -42.75 6.94 -5.63
CA ALA A 662 -41.84 5.80 -5.73
C ALA A 662 -40.47 6.09 -5.11
N LEU A 663 -39.89 7.27 -5.37
CA LEU A 663 -38.63 7.72 -4.77
C LEU A 663 -38.75 7.90 -3.25
N GLN A 664 -39.86 8.44 -2.75
CA GLN A 664 -40.11 8.58 -1.32
C GLN A 664 -40.20 7.21 -0.61
N THR A 665 -40.83 6.22 -1.24
CA THR A 665 -40.88 4.85 -0.74
C THR A 665 -39.49 4.20 -0.73
N LEU A 666 -38.70 4.41 -1.79
CA LEU A 666 -37.35 3.85 -1.92
C LEU A 666 -36.39 4.45 -0.87
N ILE A 667 -36.47 5.77 -0.66
CA ILE A 667 -35.68 6.47 0.36
C ILE A 667 -36.07 5.98 1.76
N ARG A 668 -37.37 5.88 2.08
CA ARG A 668 -37.84 5.33 3.38
C ARG A 668 -37.40 3.88 3.61
N ALA A 669 -37.38 3.06 2.57
CA ALA A 669 -36.91 1.67 2.66
C ALA A 669 -35.38 1.59 2.88
N SER A 670 -34.62 2.56 2.38
CA SER A 670 -33.17 2.64 2.54
C SER A 670 -32.71 3.30 3.85
N THR A 671 -33.56 4.10 4.50
CA THR A 671 -33.27 4.82 5.76
C THR A 671 -33.96 4.22 6.99
N GLY A 672 -34.74 3.15 6.84
CA GLY A 672 -35.50 2.47 7.91
C GLY A 672 -34.65 1.61 8.81
#